data_AF-A0AAN9Z074-F1
#
_entry.id   AF-A0AAN9Z074-F1
#
_cell.length_a   1.000
_cell.length_b   1.000
_cell.length_c   1.000
_cell.angle_alpha   90.00
_cell.angle_beta   90.00
_cell.angle_gamma   90.00
#
_symmetry.space_group_name_H-M   'P 1'
#
loop_
_entity.id
_entity.type
_entity.pdbx_description
1 polymer ?
#
loop_
_entity_poly.entity_id
_entity_poly.type
_entity_poly.pdbx_seq_one_letter_code
_entity_poly.pdbx_strand_id
1 'polypeptide(L)'
;MMDRSVVAATALLLAVLLAGGPQEAVRAFQIGAPNSNKTCTTLLPRHSDNVPRAGPSPFALSAAQGARGEPLNVTITSRQGFPYKGFILQARAADDLMPIGTFVVHDSQNTQTIACFGEDHNTVTHSNPSEKTSTTFEWTPPVDFNGQVIFNATVVQDYSTFWQGVVAKALIGDPALTGSTAGISTTQPPLTTQRTSTTNAPVTMKPAINYRALSPIYIGCGSSKACFGYPNDCDVDGNCNIMMTSLERGDKYIFELMSTDPRSLYVAIGLSTDQWMGDDLVMECVVINSEVKLFQSWNIRPNPRKGNTRLPTNGNLQLMNYSHVDNTIYCQFERDADTTVNDVRFNLPTSQYYVLLAHGDEVKEDGYGGVGYHFRALFSGQQGFLSDVTGFKAASKLLLRLHGAFMIAAWIGAASIGIVLARYFKQTWTGSQLCGKDQWFAWHRIFMVLVWSLTIAAFVIIFVDLKSWASSSKNHAILGVITTALAFFQPIGAIFRPSPDSRRRPIFNWLHWFVGNSAHILGIVAIFLAGQLPKAELPSWWIWIMVGYVAFHVIMHLMFSVAGCISERQSSKRINSFPLKEMSSSRTPLSSAERRQEAPHACFRKFLLALYIFGILVITIALIVIAVLAPIESNSTITNFQNWISTNRSG
;
A
#
# COMPACT_ATOMS: atom_id res chain seq x y z
N MET A 1 17.88 -30.74 38.31
CA MET A 1 17.14 -31.06 37.06
C MET A 1 16.09 -29.97 36.88
N MET A 2 15.93 -29.43 35.67
CA MET A 2 14.92 -28.39 35.38
C MET A 2 14.24 -28.72 34.05
N ASP A 3 13.03 -28.19 33.88
CA ASP A 3 11.99 -28.83 33.10
C ASP A 3 12.11 -28.62 31.57
N ARG A 4 11.95 -29.69 30.80
CA ARG A 4 11.92 -29.64 29.32
C ARG A 4 10.61 -29.10 28.77
N SER A 5 9.55 -29.06 29.57
CA SER A 5 8.18 -28.73 29.14
C SER A 5 8.01 -27.31 28.58
N VAL A 6 8.82 -26.35 29.04
CA VAL A 6 8.73 -24.94 28.61
C VAL A 6 9.20 -24.73 27.16
N VAL A 7 10.15 -25.53 26.69
CA VAL A 7 10.67 -25.44 25.30
C VAL A 7 9.74 -26.13 24.30
N ALA A 8 9.00 -27.15 24.73
CA ALA A 8 8.00 -27.81 23.89
C ALA A 8 6.79 -26.89 23.61
N ALA A 9 6.33 -26.13 24.62
CA ALA A 9 5.17 -25.25 24.49
C ALA A 9 5.38 -24.11 23.48
N THR A 10 6.60 -23.57 23.36
CA THR A 10 6.91 -22.52 22.37
C THR A 10 7.14 -23.06 20.96
N ALA A 11 7.53 -24.33 20.81
CA ALA A 11 7.63 -24.99 19.50
C ALA A 11 6.25 -25.36 18.93
N LEU A 12 5.33 -25.87 19.76
CA LEU A 12 4.01 -26.32 19.30
C LEU A 12 3.15 -25.18 18.73
N LEU A 13 3.27 -23.96 19.29
CA LEU A 13 2.53 -22.79 18.82
C LEU A 13 2.90 -22.35 17.40
N LEU A 14 4.13 -22.66 16.93
CA LEU A 14 4.54 -22.41 15.54
C LEU A 14 3.99 -23.46 14.57
N ALA A 15 3.83 -24.71 15.01
CA ALA A 15 3.36 -25.81 14.16
C ALA A 15 1.86 -25.70 13.84
N VAL A 16 1.04 -25.31 14.82
CA VAL A 16 -0.43 -25.20 14.65
C VAL A 16 -0.82 -24.07 13.69
N LEU A 17 0.03 -23.06 13.51
CA LEU A 17 -0.19 -21.97 12.54
C LEU A 17 0.13 -22.34 11.07
N LEU A 18 0.60 -23.56 10.79
CA LEU A 18 1.02 -24.00 9.46
C LEU A 18 0.22 -25.20 8.90
N ALA A 19 -0.76 -25.73 9.64
CA ALA A 19 -1.55 -26.89 9.22
C ALA A 19 -3.04 -26.76 9.62
N GLY A 20 -3.87 -26.19 8.75
CA GLY A 20 -5.30 -25.98 9.06
C GLY A 20 -6.10 -25.14 8.07
N GLY A 21 -6.05 -25.44 6.77
CA GLY A 21 -6.91 -24.81 5.76
C GLY A 21 -7.33 -25.81 4.68
N PRO A 22 -8.62 -25.92 4.32
CA PRO A 22 -9.07 -26.85 3.29
C PRO A 22 -8.60 -26.39 1.90
N GLN A 23 -7.94 -27.29 1.16
CA GLN A 23 -7.61 -27.07 -0.25
C GLN A 23 -8.81 -27.46 -1.12
N GLU A 24 -9.61 -26.48 -1.55
CA GLU A 24 -10.51 -26.70 -2.68
C GLU A 24 -9.69 -26.77 -3.98
N ALA A 25 -9.83 -27.88 -4.70
CA ALA A 25 -9.10 -28.11 -5.94
C ALA A 25 -9.72 -27.30 -7.10
N VAL A 26 -9.23 -26.08 -7.30
CA VAL A 26 -9.59 -25.24 -8.45
C VAL A 26 -9.22 -25.96 -9.75
N ARG A 27 -10.23 -26.48 -10.45
CA ARG A 27 -10.04 -27.16 -11.74
C ARG A 27 -9.66 -26.14 -12.82
N ALA A 28 -8.58 -26.42 -13.54
CA ALA A 28 -8.27 -25.67 -14.76
C ALA A 28 -9.34 -25.92 -15.82
N PHE A 29 -9.86 -24.85 -16.43
CA PHE A 29 -10.82 -24.96 -17.53
C PHE A 29 -10.11 -25.41 -18.80
N GLN A 30 -10.30 -26.66 -19.19
CA GLN A 30 -9.86 -27.18 -20.49
C GLN A 30 -10.75 -26.69 -21.67
N ILE A 31 -11.82 -25.93 -21.36
CA ILE A 31 -12.96 -25.65 -22.25
C ILE A 31 -13.09 -24.12 -22.51
N GLY A 32 -11.96 -23.47 -22.76
CA GLY A 32 -11.94 -22.08 -23.23
C GLY A 32 -11.86 -20.96 -22.20
N ALA A 33 -11.83 -19.74 -22.70
CA ALA A 33 -11.92 -18.53 -21.88
C ALA A 33 -13.34 -18.41 -21.26
N PRO A 34 -13.47 -18.13 -19.96
CA PRO A 34 -14.77 -18.15 -19.28
C PRO A 34 -15.62 -16.93 -19.69
N ASN A 35 -16.86 -17.19 -20.13
CA ASN A 35 -17.82 -16.14 -20.46
C ASN A 35 -18.11 -15.26 -19.23
N SER A 36 -17.46 -14.10 -19.16
CA SER A 36 -17.57 -13.15 -18.05
C SER A 36 -17.02 -11.79 -18.47
N ASN A 37 -17.72 -10.71 -18.10
CA ASN A 37 -17.34 -9.35 -18.51
C ASN A 37 -15.87 -9.00 -18.19
N LYS A 38 -15.31 -9.48 -17.06
CA LYS A 38 -13.89 -9.25 -16.72
C LYS A 38 -12.91 -9.89 -17.73
N THR A 39 -13.24 -11.05 -18.29
CA THR A 39 -12.48 -11.66 -19.40
C THR A 39 -12.73 -10.91 -20.72
N CYS A 40 -13.95 -10.45 -20.96
CA CYS A 40 -14.31 -9.71 -22.17
C CYS A 40 -13.64 -8.33 -22.27
N THR A 41 -13.52 -7.59 -21.16
CA THR A 41 -12.84 -6.29 -21.12
C THR A 41 -11.33 -6.47 -21.34
N THR A 42 -10.70 -7.34 -20.54
CA THR A 42 -9.24 -7.47 -20.47
C THR A 42 -8.62 -8.35 -21.56
N LEU A 43 -9.40 -9.30 -22.09
CA LEU A 43 -8.94 -10.40 -22.94
C LEU A 43 -7.82 -11.26 -22.28
N LEU A 44 -7.70 -11.25 -20.95
CA LEU A 44 -6.67 -12.00 -20.22
C LEU A 44 -7.12 -13.44 -19.87
N PRO A 45 -6.22 -14.44 -19.93
CA PRO A 45 -6.48 -15.77 -19.39
C PRO A 45 -6.59 -15.69 -17.86
N ARG A 46 -7.66 -16.26 -17.27
CA ARG A 46 -7.90 -16.20 -15.82
C ARG A 46 -7.10 -17.27 -15.07
N HIS A 47 -5.79 -17.08 -15.01
CA HIS A 47 -4.84 -17.84 -14.19
C HIS A 47 -4.08 -16.89 -13.25
N SER A 48 -3.62 -17.41 -12.10
CA SER A 48 -2.94 -16.62 -11.07
C SER A 48 -1.62 -16.01 -11.56
N ASP A 49 -1.46 -14.70 -11.35
CA ASP A 49 -0.19 -13.94 -11.39
C ASP A 49 0.63 -13.98 -12.70
N ASN A 50 0.12 -14.60 -13.75
CA ASN A 50 0.78 -14.65 -15.05
C ASN A 50 0.54 -13.35 -15.83
N VAL A 51 1.59 -12.56 -16.02
CA VAL A 51 1.60 -11.37 -16.90
C VAL A 51 1.88 -11.74 -18.36
N PRO A 52 1.37 -10.98 -19.36
CA PRO A 52 1.73 -11.19 -20.76
C PRO A 52 3.24 -11.06 -20.97
N ARG A 53 3.81 -11.87 -21.87
CA ARG A 53 5.24 -11.82 -22.17
C ARG A 53 5.59 -10.55 -22.96
N ALA A 54 6.49 -9.74 -22.41
CA ALA A 54 7.03 -8.56 -23.08
C ALA A 54 7.82 -8.93 -24.36
N GLY A 55 7.77 -8.06 -25.37
CA GLY A 55 8.39 -8.25 -26.68
C GLY A 55 7.40 -8.70 -27.77
N PRO A 56 7.86 -8.88 -29.01
CA PRO A 56 7.00 -9.23 -30.14
C PRO A 56 6.37 -10.62 -29.99
N SER A 57 5.09 -10.73 -30.35
CA SER A 57 4.38 -12.02 -30.39
C SER A 57 4.91 -12.92 -31.52
N PRO A 58 5.13 -14.23 -31.28
CA PRO A 58 5.38 -15.21 -32.33
C PRO A 58 4.11 -15.54 -33.12
N PHE A 59 2.94 -15.05 -32.70
CA PHE A 59 1.66 -15.23 -33.36
C PHE A 59 1.25 -13.95 -34.09
N ALA A 60 0.74 -14.08 -35.32
CA ALA A 60 0.07 -13.01 -36.04
C ALA A 60 -1.44 -13.10 -35.88
N LEU A 61 -2.10 -11.95 -35.94
CA LEU A 61 -3.49 -11.84 -36.35
C LEU A 61 -3.51 -11.20 -37.75
N SER A 62 -4.43 -11.62 -38.60
CA SER A 62 -4.63 -11.07 -39.95
C SER A 62 -6.11 -11.05 -40.29
N ALA A 63 -6.61 -9.96 -40.84
CA ALA A 63 -8.01 -9.80 -41.24
C ALA A 63 -8.08 -9.31 -42.69
N ALA A 64 -9.04 -9.82 -43.45
CA ALA A 64 -9.39 -9.26 -44.75
C ALA A 64 -10.01 -7.84 -44.58
N GLN A 65 -9.98 -7.04 -45.65
CA GLN A 65 -10.81 -5.84 -45.73
C GLN A 65 -12.24 -6.27 -46.12
N GLY A 66 -13.27 -5.54 -45.69
CA GLY A 66 -14.66 -5.98 -45.81
C GLY A 66 -15.62 -4.89 -46.27
N ALA A 67 -16.85 -5.31 -46.58
CA ALA A 67 -17.98 -4.42 -46.86
C ALA A 67 -18.99 -4.44 -45.71
N ARG A 68 -19.88 -3.44 -45.64
CA ARG A 68 -20.93 -3.40 -44.61
C ARG A 68 -21.85 -4.63 -44.70
N GLY A 69 -22.08 -5.28 -43.56
CA GLY A 69 -22.89 -6.49 -43.43
C GLY A 69 -22.33 -7.77 -44.06
N GLU A 70 -21.18 -7.73 -44.76
CA GLU A 70 -20.61 -8.88 -45.44
C GLU A 70 -19.53 -9.59 -44.58
N PRO A 71 -19.51 -10.94 -44.53
CA PRO A 71 -18.54 -11.68 -43.73
C PRO A 71 -17.11 -11.55 -44.28
N LEU A 72 -16.14 -11.48 -43.38
CA LEU A 72 -14.71 -11.45 -43.71
C LEU A 72 -13.90 -12.45 -42.87
N ASN A 73 -12.81 -12.96 -43.43
CA ASN A 73 -11.94 -13.92 -42.75
C ASN A 73 -10.93 -13.22 -41.82
N VAL A 74 -10.89 -13.67 -40.56
CA VAL A 74 -9.92 -13.28 -39.53
C VAL A 74 -9.13 -14.52 -39.12
N THR A 75 -7.81 -14.51 -39.24
CA THR A 75 -6.96 -15.68 -38.99
C THR A 75 -5.85 -15.38 -37.98
N ILE A 76 -5.76 -16.24 -36.95
CA ILE A 76 -4.60 -16.38 -36.07
C ILE A 76 -3.61 -17.33 -36.76
N THR A 77 -2.33 -16.95 -36.85
CA THR A 77 -1.26 -17.79 -37.43
C THR A 77 -0.01 -17.78 -36.57
N SER A 78 0.69 -18.91 -36.50
CA SER A 78 2.05 -18.96 -35.94
C SER A 78 3.09 -18.51 -36.97
N ARG A 79 3.84 -17.45 -36.68
CA ARG A 79 4.93 -16.94 -37.55
C ARG A 79 6.20 -17.77 -37.48
N GLN A 80 6.30 -18.68 -36.51
CA GLN A 80 7.55 -19.36 -36.12
C GLN A 80 7.37 -20.88 -35.91
N GLY A 81 6.25 -21.44 -36.35
CA GLY A 81 5.95 -22.88 -36.21
C GLY A 81 5.57 -23.33 -34.79
N PHE A 82 5.71 -22.47 -33.77
CA PHE A 82 5.25 -22.74 -32.42
C PHE A 82 3.72 -22.94 -32.38
N PRO A 83 3.20 -24.03 -31.78
CA PRO A 83 1.77 -24.16 -31.55
C PRO A 83 1.30 -23.25 -30.41
N TYR A 84 0.02 -22.87 -30.45
CA TYR A 84 -0.74 -22.34 -29.33
C TYR A 84 -1.83 -23.34 -28.91
N LYS A 85 -2.27 -23.26 -27.66
CA LYS A 85 -3.27 -24.17 -27.08
C LYS A 85 -4.59 -23.47 -26.82
N GLY A 86 -4.49 -22.22 -26.36
CA GLY A 86 -5.63 -21.34 -26.14
C GLY A 86 -5.51 -20.01 -26.85
N PHE A 87 -6.66 -19.34 -26.99
CA PHE A 87 -6.77 -17.97 -27.46
C PHE A 87 -8.08 -17.36 -26.96
N ILE A 88 -8.17 -16.03 -27.00
CA ILE A 88 -9.42 -15.28 -27.06
C ILE A 88 -9.25 -14.16 -28.08
N LEU A 89 -10.25 -13.94 -28.93
CA LEU A 89 -10.24 -12.94 -30.02
C LEU A 89 -11.59 -12.22 -30.05
N GLN A 90 -11.53 -10.90 -30.18
CA GLN A 90 -12.68 -9.99 -30.19
C GLN A 90 -12.46 -8.89 -31.23
N ALA A 91 -13.53 -8.41 -31.85
CA ALA A 91 -13.52 -7.25 -32.74
C ALA A 91 -14.09 -6.03 -32.01
N ARG A 92 -13.45 -4.87 -32.14
CA ARG A 92 -13.87 -3.58 -31.56
C ARG A 92 -13.83 -2.49 -32.64
N ALA A 93 -14.56 -1.40 -32.46
CA ALA A 93 -14.37 -0.21 -33.29
C ALA A 93 -13.00 0.44 -33.00
N ALA A 94 -12.59 1.42 -33.82
CA ALA A 94 -11.37 2.19 -33.56
C ALA A 94 -11.57 3.31 -32.52
N ASP A 95 -12.82 3.67 -32.24
CA ASP A 95 -13.28 4.77 -31.39
C ASP A 95 -14.15 4.31 -30.20
N ASP A 96 -14.69 3.08 -30.22
CA ASP A 96 -15.38 2.43 -29.10
C ASP A 96 -14.62 1.18 -28.61
N LEU A 97 -14.64 0.96 -27.29
CA LEU A 97 -14.02 -0.17 -26.60
C LEU A 97 -14.97 -1.39 -26.46
N MET A 98 -16.24 -1.25 -26.82
CA MET A 98 -17.21 -2.36 -26.86
C MET A 98 -16.95 -3.33 -28.03
N PRO A 99 -17.29 -4.63 -27.88
CA PRO A 99 -17.23 -5.59 -28.98
C PRO A 99 -18.30 -5.32 -30.02
N ILE A 100 -17.95 -5.48 -31.30
CA ILE A 100 -18.86 -5.28 -32.44
C ILE A 100 -18.87 -6.49 -33.39
N GLY A 101 -19.99 -6.67 -34.08
CA GLY A 101 -20.19 -7.76 -35.04
C GLY A 101 -20.29 -9.14 -34.39
N THR A 102 -20.35 -10.17 -35.23
CA THR A 102 -20.52 -11.57 -34.79
C THR A 102 -19.52 -12.49 -35.49
N PHE A 103 -19.07 -13.53 -34.78
CA PHE A 103 -18.16 -14.56 -35.32
C PHE A 103 -18.91 -15.87 -35.57
N VAL A 104 -18.58 -16.54 -36.68
CA VAL A 104 -18.95 -17.92 -36.97
C VAL A 104 -17.74 -18.84 -36.78
N VAL A 105 -17.94 -19.95 -36.06
CA VAL A 105 -16.92 -20.95 -35.75
C VAL A 105 -17.18 -22.24 -36.53
N HIS A 106 -16.34 -22.51 -37.53
CA HIS A 106 -16.45 -23.70 -38.39
C HIS A 106 -15.82 -24.97 -37.79
N ASP A 107 -14.88 -24.81 -36.84
CA ASP A 107 -14.28 -25.92 -36.08
C ASP A 107 -14.78 -25.90 -34.63
N SER A 108 -15.93 -26.51 -34.38
CA SER A 108 -16.53 -26.63 -33.04
C SER A 108 -15.78 -27.61 -32.12
N GLN A 109 -14.88 -28.46 -32.65
CA GLN A 109 -14.09 -29.38 -31.82
C GLN A 109 -12.93 -28.67 -31.13
N ASN A 110 -12.38 -27.61 -31.75
CA ASN A 110 -11.25 -26.84 -31.25
C ASN A 110 -11.58 -25.39 -30.85
N THR A 111 -12.72 -24.85 -31.29
CA THR A 111 -13.13 -23.45 -31.08
C THR A 111 -14.59 -23.33 -30.64
N GLN A 112 -14.95 -22.21 -30.00
CA GLN A 112 -16.31 -21.86 -29.58
C GLN A 112 -16.46 -20.32 -29.48
N THR A 113 -17.70 -19.84 -29.52
CA THR A 113 -18.05 -18.45 -29.19
C THR A 113 -18.34 -18.26 -27.70
N ILE A 114 -18.24 -17.02 -27.22
CA ILE A 114 -18.75 -16.57 -25.91
C ILE A 114 -19.49 -15.24 -26.07
N ALA A 115 -20.48 -15.00 -25.20
CA ALA A 115 -21.40 -13.87 -25.29
C ALA A 115 -20.95 -12.68 -24.43
N CYS A 116 -20.02 -11.86 -24.93
CA CYS A 116 -19.45 -10.79 -24.12
C CYS A 116 -20.43 -9.63 -23.93
N PHE A 117 -20.58 -9.19 -22.67
CA PHE A 117 -21.50 -8.14 -22.22
C PHE A 117 -23.00 -8.42 -22.45
N GLY A 118 -23.36 -9.65 -22.84
CA GLY A 118 -24.75 -10.08 -23.09
C GLY A 118 -25.10 -10.24 -24.57
N GLU A 119 -24.25 -9.77 -25.48
CA GLU A 119 -24.41 -9.98 -26.92
C GLU A 119 -23.75 -11.30 -27.35
N ASP A 120 -24.52 -12.18 -27.99
CA ASP A 120 -24.08 -13.51 -28.41
C ASP A 120 -23.09 -13.45 -29.60
N HIS A 121 -22.22 -14.45 -29.69
CA HIS A 121 -21.26 -14.67 -30.80
C HIS A 121 -20.23 -13.56 -31.08
N ASN A 122 -20.20 -12.45 -30.33
CA ASN A 122 -19.28 -11.32 -30.57
C ASN A 122 -17.79 -11.56 -30.22
N THR A 123 -17.45 -12.72 -29.64
CA THR A 123 -16.11 -13.07 -29.17
C THR A 123 -15.87 -14.57 -29.32
N VAL A 124 -14.67 -14.98 -29.74
CA VAL A 124 -14.28 -16.40 -29.91
C VAL A 124 -13.14 -16.83 -29.01
N THR A 125 -13.13 -18.11 -28.64
CA THR A 125 -12.08 -18.76 -27.85
C THR A 125 -11.91 -20.23 -28.25
N HIS A 126 -10.83 -20.87 -27.80
CA HIS A 126 -10.64 -22.31 -27.89
C HIS A 126 -11.72 -23.09 -27.11
N SER A 127 -12.11 -24.30 -27.56
CA SER A 127 -12.95 -25.23 -26.80
C SER A 127 -12.18 -26.43 -26.22
N ASN A 128 -10.90 -26.57 -26.57
CA ASN A 128 -9.99 -27.61 -26.07
C ASN A 128 -8.54 -27.08 -25.94
N PRO A 129 -7.64 -27.76 -25.19
CA PRO A 129 -6.23 -27.38 -25.07
C PRO A 129 -5.31 -28.02 -26.13
N SER A 130 -5.87 -28.61 -27.20
CA SER A 130 -5.10 -29.23 -28.29
C SER A 130 -4.22 -28.20 -29.00
N GLU A 131 -3.11 -28.65 -29.59
CA GLU A 131 -2.14 -27.77 -30.23
C GLU A 131 -2.62 -27.30 -31.61
N LYS A 132 -2.57 -25.98 -31.83
CA LYS A 132 -3.09 -25.26 -33.00
C LYS A 132 -1.96 -24.41 -33.59
N THR A 133 -1.82 -24.41 -34.92
CA THR A 133 -0.79 -23.62 -35.64
C THR A 133 -1.39 -22.49 -36.46
N SER A 134 -2.65 -22.65 -36.87
CA SER A 134 -3.50 -21.61 -37.45
C SER A 134 -4.97 -21.86 -37.08
N THR A 135 -5.76 -20.79 -37.02
CA THR A 135 -7.21 -20.87 -36.82
C THR A 135 -7.87 -19.67 -37.50
N THR A 136 -8.80 -19.93 -38.41
CA THR A 136 -9.57 -18.93 -39.14
C THR A 136 -11.00 -18.88 -38.61
N PHE A 137 -11.52 -17.66 -38.48
CA PHE A 137 -12.88 -17.35 -38.10
C PHE A 137 -13.48 -16.47 -39.18
N GLU A 138 -14.77 -16.64 -39.41
CA GLU A 138 -15.57 -15.74 -40.25
C GLU A 138 -16.22 -14.71 -39.32
N TRP A 139 -16.11 -13.42 -39.64
CA TRP A 139 -16.67 -12.34 -38.83
C TRP A 139 -17.50 -11.39 -39.69
N THR A 140 -18.69 -11.05 -39.21
CA THR A 140 -19.64 -10.18 -39.90
C THR A 140 -19.80 -8.86 -39.13
N PRO A 141 -19.52 -7.69 -39.76
CA PRO A 141 -19.75 -6.39 -39.15
C PRO A 141 -21.25 -6.09 -39.01
N PRO A 142 -21.64 -5.20 -38.07
CA PRO A 142 -22.99 -4.62 -38.07
C PRO A 142 -23.28 -3.93 -39.42
N VAL A 143 -24.54 -3.98 -39.87
CA VAL A 143 -24.97 -3.50 -41.20
C VAL A 143 -24.82 -1.97 -41.35
N ASP A 144 -24.94 -1.26 -40.22
CA ASP A 144 -24.79 0.18 -40.05
C ASP A 144 -23.34 0.62 -39.80
N PHE A 145 -22.42 -0.28 -39.46
CA PHE A 145 -21.04 0.06 -39.14
C PHE A 145 -20.25 0.49 -40.38
N ASN A 146 -19.55 1.63 -40.29
CA ASN A 146 -18.68 2.16 -41.33
C ASN A 146 -17.42 2.75 -40.68
N GLY A 147 -16.23 2.28 -41.04
CA GLY A 147 -14.97 2.73 -40.43
C GLY A 147 -13.93 1.65 -40.23
N GLN A 148 -13.02 1.87 -39.27
CA GLN A 148 -11.94 0.93 -38.94
C GLN A 148 -12.32 0.00 -37.79
N VAL A 149 -12.19 -1.29 -38.02
CA VAL A 149 -12.30 -2.36 -37.01
C VAL A 149 -10.90 -2.70 -36.52
N ILE A 150 -10.76 -2.84 -35.20
CA ILE A 150 -9.57 -3.39 -34.56
C ILE A 150 -9.94 -4.77 -34.00
N PHE A 151 -9.40 -5.81 -34.63
CA PHE A 151 -9.41 -7.15 -34.06
C PHE A 151 -8.28 -7.24 -33.05
N ASN A 152 -8.57 -7.73 -31.83
CA ASN A 152 -7.62 -7.86 -30.75
C ASN A 152 -7.67 -9.29 -30.20
N ALA A 153 -6.52 -9.96 -30.15
CA ALA A 153 -6.38 -11.31 -29.64
C ALA A 153 -5.34 -11.41 -28.52
N THR A 154 -5.63 -12.30 -27.58
CA THR A 154 -4.64 -12.86 -26.65
C THR A 154 -4.41 -14.32 -27.01
N VAL A 155 -3.16 -14.69 -27.28
CA VAL A 155 -2.80 -16.04 -27.73
C VAL A 155 -1.92 -16.74 -26.68
N VAL A 156 -2.33 -17.96 -26.30
CA VAL A 156 -1.82 -18.70 -25.15
C VAL A 156 -1.08 -19.96 -25.63
N GLN A 157 0.25 -19.96 -25.49
CA GLN A 157 1.11 -21.09 -25.87
C GLN A 157 1.03 -22.22 -24.84
N ASP A 158 1.09 -21.86 -23.55
CA ASP A 158 0.94 -22.75 -22.41
C ASP A 158 0.31 -22.00 -21.22
N TYR A 159 0.15 -22.66 -20.07
CA TYR A 159 -0.55 -22.12 -18.90
C TYR A 159 -0.03 -20.77 -18.39
N SER A 160 1.26 -20.45 -18.59
CA SER A 160 1.87 -19.18 -18.18
C SER A 160 2.50 -18.37 -19.32
N THR A 161 2.76 -18.98 -20.48
CA THR A 161 3.24 -18.27 -21.67
C THR A 161 2.09 -17.81 -22.57
N PHE A 162 1.80 -16.50 -22.55
CA PHE A 162 0.86 -15.87 -23.48
C PHE A 162 1.29 -14.46 -23.91
N TRP A 163 0.70 -13.98 -25.01
CA TRP A 163 0.84 -12.61 -25.51
C TRP A 163 -0.54 -11.99 -25.67
N GLN A 164 -0.76 -10.84 -25.04
CA GLN A 164 -1.95 -10.00 -25.14
C GLN A 164 -1.71 -8.90 -26.21
N GLY A 165 -2.77 -8.35 -26.80
CA GLY A 165 -2.64 -7.22 -27.74
C GLY A 165 -2.15 -7.62 -29.13
N VAL A 166 -2.36 -8.87 -29.55
CA VAL A 166 -2.06 -9.31 -30.92
C VAL A 166 -3.16 -8.78 -31.84
N VAL A 167 -2.92 -7.63 -32.46
CA VAL A 167 -3.94 -6.87 -33.21
C VAL A 167 -3.85 -7.03 -34.73
N ALA A 168 -5.01 -6.88 -35.38
CA ALA A 168 -5.16 -6.70 -36.82
C ALA A 168 -6.21 -5.60 -37.11
N LYS A 169 -6.13 -4.97 -38.28
CA LYS A 169 -7.02 -3.87 -38.68
C LYS A 169 -7.71 -4.16 -40.01
N ALA A 170 -9.01 -3.86 -40.06
CA ALA A 170 -9.78 -3.86 -41.31
C ALA A 170 -10.53 -2.53 -41.47
N LEU A 171 -10.68 -2.08 -42.71
CA LEU A 171 -11.64 -1.05 -43.08
C LEU A 171 -12.91 -1.74 -43.58
N ILE A 172 -14.06 -1.23 -43.14
CA ILE A 172 -15.41 -1.65 -43.54
C ILE A 172 -16.10 -0.45 -44.16
N GLY A 173 -16.58 -0.58 -45.39
CA GLY A 173 -17.19 0.52 -46.16
C GLY A 173 -18.05 0.06 -47.34
N ASP A 174 -18.30 0.98 -48.28
CA ASP A 174 -19.19 0.79 -49.43
C ASP A 174 -18.55 -0.04 -50.59
N PRO A 175 -19.34 -0.95 -51.19
CA PRO A 175 -19.31 -1.54 -52.55
C PRO A 175 -18.47 -1.05 -53.75
N ALA A 176 -17.48 -0.16 -53.66
CA ALA A 176 -16.93 0.53 -54.84
C ALA A 176 -15.40 0.58 -54.97
N LEU A 177 -14.91 0.10 -56.13
CA LEU A 177 -13.64 0.47 -56.77
C LEU A 177 -12.31 0.14 -56.05
N THR A 178 -12.02 -1.15 -55.84
CA THR A 178 -10.63 -1.65 -55.65
C THR A 178 -10.15 -2.52 -56.83
N GLY A 179 -10.35 -2.01 -58.05
CA GLY A 179 -9.80 -2.61 -59.26
C GLY A 179 -8.34 -2.25 -59.49
N SER A 180 -7.44 -3.24 -59.42
CA SER A 180 -6.04 -3.20 -59.91
C SER A 180 -5.07 -2.19 -59.26
N THR A 181 -4.13 -2.72 -58.47
CA THR A 181 -2.75 -2.87 -58.99
C THR A 181 -1.96 -3.90 -58.16
N ALA A 182 -1.11 -4.68 -58.83
CA ALA A 182 -0.22 -5.63 -58.16
C ALA A 182 1.12 -4.98 -57.81
N GLY A 183 1.65 -5.27 -56.61
CA GLY A 183 2.95 -4.77 -56.13
C GLY A 183 3.74 -5.89 -55.46
N ILE A 184 4.53 -6.62 -56.24
CA ILE A 184 5.38 -7.71 -55.73
C ILE A 184 6.61 -7.11 -55.03
N SER A 185 6.88 -7.51 -53.79
CA SER A 185 8.26 -7.60 -53.30
C SER A 185 8.38 -8.67 -52.20
N THR A 186 9.32 -9.59 -52.37
CA THR A 186 9.61 -10.68 -51.43
C THR A 186 10.95 -10.42 -50.74
N THR A 187 11.04 -10.62 -49.43
CA THR A 187 12.27 -11.11 -48.76
C THR A 187 12.04 -11.46 -47.27
N GLN A 188 12.40 -12.68 -46.90
CA GLN A 188 12.81 -13.11 -45.55
C GLN A 188 14.37 -12.99 -45.47
N PRO A 189 15.07 -13.09 -44.31
CA PRO A 189 15.03 -14.22 -43.35
C PRO A 189 15.23 -13.78 -41.85
N PRO A 190 15.92 -14.51 -40.93
CA PRO A 190 15.36 -15.59 -40.11
C PRO A 190 15.53 -15.42 -38.56
N LEU A 191 15.17 -16.47 -37.79
CA LEU A 191 15.17 -16.53 -36.31
C LEU A 191 16.51 -16.98 -35.68
N THR A 192 16.75 -16.62 -34.40
CA THR A 192 17.61 -17.36 -33.43
C THR A 192 17.24 -16.94 -31.98
N THR A 193 16.43 -17.66 -31.18
CA THR A 193 16.70 -18.83 -30.28
C THR A 193 16.66 -18.45 -28.77
N GLN A 194 16.34 -19.41 -27.90
CA GLN A 194 15.85 -19.27 -26.51
C GLN A 194 16.92 -19.23 -25.39
N ARG A 195 16.53 -18.76 -24.19
CA ARG A 195 16.74 -19.42 -22.87
C ARG A 195 15.69 -18.94 -21.85
N THR A 196 14.78 -19.79 -21.36
CA THR A 196 14.86 -20.60 -20.11
C THR A 196 14.85 -19.72 -18.84
N SER A 197 13.72 -19.53 -18.13
CA SER A 197 13.24 -20.32 -16.94
C SER A 197 14.19 -20.20 -15.72
N THR A 198 13.81 -20.08 -14.44
CA THR A 198 12.65 -20.49 -13.58
C THR A 198 12.58 -19.56 -12.32
N THR A 199 11.55 -19.42 -11.45
CA THR A 199 10.12 -19.83 -11.29
C THR A 199 9.53 -19.05 -10.09
N ASN A 200 8.19 -18.96 -9.95
CA ASN A 200 7.50 -18.34 -8.79
C ASN A 200 7.15 -19.33 -7.67
N ALA A 201 6.80 -18.80 -6.49
CA ALA A 201 6.06 -19.50 -5.42
C ALA A 201 4.73 -18.75 -5.13
N PRO A 202 3.61 -19.43 -4.80
CA PRO A 202 2.26 -18.83 -4.81
C PRO A 202 1.74 -18.36 -3.44
N VAL A 203 0.70 -17.51 -3.46
CA VAL A 203 -0.10 -17.11 -2.28
C VAL A 203 -1.61 -17.19 -2.62
N THR A 204 -2.44 -17.55 -1.64
CA THR A 204 -3.87 -17.90 -1.81
C THR A 204 -4.81 -16.69 -1.84
N MET A 205 -5.86 -16.75 -2.67
CA MET A 205 -6.87 -15.70 -2.84
C MET A 205 -8.00 -15.67 -1.78
N LYS A 206 -8.72 -14.53 -1.73
CA LYS A 206 -10.02 -14.34 -1.04
C LYS A 206 -11.18 -14.23 -2.08
N PRO A 207 -12.47 -14.33 -1.67
CA PRO A 207 -13.60 -14.45 -2.60
C PRO A 207 -13.96 -13.15 -3.34
N ALA A 208 -14.65 -13.30 -4.47
CA ALA A 208 -14.87 -12.25 -5.47
C ALA A 208 -16.10 -11.34 -5.23
N ILE A 209 -16.05 -10.15 -5.82
CA ILE A 209 -17.13 -9.13 -5.82
C ILE A 209 -18.01 -9.26 -7.08
N ASN A 210 -19.25 -8.77 -7.01
CA ASN A 210 -20.27 -8.85 -8.06
C ASN A 210 -20.15 -7.71 -9.09
N TYR A 211 -20.00 -8.05 -10.38
CA TYR A 211 -19.53 -7.15 -11.45
C TYR A 211 -20.65 -6.48 -12.31
N ARG A 212 -21.85 -6.23 -11.76
CA ARG A 212 -22.97 -5.59 -12.51
C ARG A 212 -23.03 -4.05 -12.47
N ALA A 213 -22.04 -3.37 -11.86
CA ALA A 213 -22.02 -1.90 -11.76
C ALA A 213 -20.59 -1.33 -11.66
N LEU A 214 -19.73 -1.57 -12.66
CA LEU A 214 -18.42 -0.90 -12.75
C LEU A 214 -18.55 0.45 -13.49
N SER A 215 -17.93 1.49 -12.92
CA SER A 215 -17.90 2.84 -13.52
C SER A 215 -17.15 2.86 -14.86
N PRO A 216 -17.56 3.68 -15.85
CA PRO A 216 -16.89 3.75 -17.16
C PRO A 216 -15.38 4.05 -17.11
N ILE A 217 -14.88 4.71 -16.05
CA ILE A 217 -13.46 5.01 -15.88
C ILE A 217 -12.56 3.75 -15.84
N TYR A 218 -13.08 2.61 -15.36
CA TYR A 218 -12.33 1.34 -15.35
C TYR A 218 -12.21 0.70 -16.74
N ILE A 219 -12.98 1.15 -17.74
CA ILE A 219 -13.00 0.56 -19.08
C ILE A 219 -11.76 1.05 -19.85
N GLY A 220 -10.86 0.13 -20.18
CA GLY A 220 -9.62 0.38 -20.91
C GLY A 220 -8.35 0.27 -20.07
N CYS A 221 -8.43 0.21 -18.73
CA CYS A 221 -7.26 -0.03 -17.88
C CYS A 221 -6.52 -1.32 -18.27
N GLY A 222 -5.19 -1.30 -18.20
CA GLY A 222 -4.37 -2.48 -18.53
C GLY A 222 -4.38 -2.88 -20.02
N SER A 223 -4.93 -2.04 -20.92
CA SER A 223 -5.15 -2.43 -22.33
C SER A 223 -5.14 -1.28 -23.34
N SER A 224 -5.79 -0.15 -23.07
CA SER A 224 -5.77 1.06 -23.90
C SER A 224 -5.49 2.34 -23.10
N LYS A 225 -5.84 2.37 -21.82
CA LYS A 225 -5.57 3.44 -20.87
C LYS A 225 -4.46 3.04 -19.91
N ALA A 226 -3.51 3.94 -19.66
CA ALA A 226 -2.75 3.90 -18.42
C ALA A 226 -3.69 4.27 -17.27
N CYS A 227 -3.66 3.52 -16.17
CA CYS A 227 -4.50 3.78 -15.00
C CYS A 227 -3.67 3.89 -13.73
N PHE A 228 -4.19 4.65 -12.77
CA PHE A 228 -3.57 4.83 -11.45
C PHE A 228 -4.62 5.22 -10.42
N GLY A 229 -4.69 4.52 -9.29
CA GLY A 229 -5.70 4.79 -8.27
C GLY A 229 -5.32 4.31 -6.89
N TYR A 230 -6.18 4.64 -5.92
CA TYR A 230 -6.09 4.25 -4.52
C TYR A 230 -7.39 3.58 -4.05
N PRO A 231 -7.35 2.48 -3.28
CA PRO A 231 -6.16 1.77 -2.77
C PRO A 231 -5.30 1.15 -3.89
N ASN A 232 -4.12 0.61 -3.57
CA ASN A 232 -3.28 -0.04 -4.57
C ASN A 232 -4.07 -1.13 -5.31
N ASP A 233 -3.86 -1.23 -6.63
CA ASP A 233 -4.45 -2.23 -7.53
C ASP A 233 -6.01 -2.17 -7.62
N CYS A 234 -6.62 -1.08 -7.13
CA CYS A 234 -8.07 -0.86 -7.13
C CYS A 234 -8.70 -0.74 -8.53
N ASP A 235 -7.88 -0.44 -9.55
CA ASP A 235 -8.27 -0.39 -10.96
C ASP A 235 -8.53 -1.81 -11.51
N VAL A 236 -7.85 -2.82 -10.97
CA VAL A 236 -8.07 -4.24 -11.29
C VAL A 236 -9.29 -4.79 -10.54
N ASP A 237 -9.55 -4.32 -9.32
CA ASP A 237 -10.71 -4.72 -8.53
C ASP A 237 -12.01 -4.01 -8.95
N GLY A 238 -11.93 -2.74 -9.34
CA GLY A 238 -13.05 -1.86 -9.68
C GLY A 238 -13.57 -1.02 -8.51
N ASN A 239 -12.72 -0.68 -7.53
CA ASN A 239 -13.12 -0.14 -6.22
C ASN A 239 -12.30 1.07 -5.72
N CYS A 240 -11.70 1.84 -6.63
CA CYS A 240 -10.90 3.02 -6.29
C CYS A 240 -11.72 4.13 -5.60
N ASN A 241 -11.21 4.63 -4.48
CA ASN A 241 -11.69 5.87 -3.84
C ASN A 241 -11.29 7.12 -4.62
N ILE A 242 -10.12 7.10 -5.26
CA ILE A 242 -9.62 8.12 -6.18
C ILE A 242 -8.85 7.43 -7.30
N MET A 243 -9.03 7.91 -8.53
CA MET A 243 -8.46 7.32 -9.74
C MET A 243 -8.15 8.39 -10.79
N MET A 244 -7.09 8.16 -11.57
CA MET A 244 -6.90 8.78 -12.87
C MET A 244 -6.74 7.72 -13.97
N THR A 245 -7.06 8.11 -15.19
CA THR A 245 -6.63 7.43 -16.42
C THR A 245 -5.96 8.41 -17.38
N SER A 246 -5.13 7.89 -18.28
CA SER A 246 -4.66 8.62 -19.46
C SER A 246 -4.64 7.72 -20.71
N LEU A 247 -5.09 8.30 -21.83
CA LEU A 247 -5.22 7.69 -23.15
C LEU A 247 -4.58 8.60 -24.20
N GLU A 248 -3.70 8.05 -25.03
CA GLU A 248 -3.11 8.77 -26.17
C GLU A 248 -4.06 8.77 -27.36
N ARG A 249 -4.26 9.95 -27.97
CA ARG A 249 -5.14 10.16 -29.13
C ARG A 249 -4.46 11.11 -30.14
N GLY A 250 -3.33 10.64 -30.71
CA GLY A 250 -2.59 11.39 -31.73
C GLY A 250 -1.80 12.55 -31.14
N ASP A 251 -2.14 13.79 -31.51
CA ASP A 251 -1.54 15.03 -31.00
C ASP A 251 -2.09 15.46 -29.62
N LYS A 252 -2.98 14.66 -29.02
CA LYS A 252 -3.64 14.94 -27.73
C LYS A 252 -3.73 13.71 -26.83
N TYR A 253 -3.98 13.96 -25.54
CA TYR A 253 -4.27 12.96 -24.53
C TYR A 253 -5.63 13.22 -23.88
N ILE A 254 -6.41 12.17 -23.72
CA ILE A 254 -7.64 12.18 -22.92
C ILE A 254 -7.28 11.67 -21.52
N PHE A 255 -7.65 12.44 -20.51
CA PHE A 255 -7.56 12.08 -19.10
C PHE A 255 -8.95 11.91 -18.51
N GLU A 256 -9.09 11.01 -17.54
CA GLU A 256 -10.27 10.91 -16.69
C GLU A 256 -9.83 10.98 -15.23
N LEU A 257 -10.55 11.70 -14.39
CA LEU A 257 -10.37 11.72 -12.94
C LEU A 257 -11.67 11.32 -12.24
N MET A 258 -11.55 10.56 -11.16
CA MET A 258 -12.67 10.22 -10.28
C MET A 258 -12.28 10.35 -8.81
N SER A 259 -13.18 10.84 -7.97
CA SER A 259 -13.13 10.70 -6.51
C SER A 259 -14.50 10.31 -5.95
N THR A 260 -14.57 9.31 -5.08
CA THR A 260 -15.80 8.78 -4.48
C THR A 260 -15.91 9.08 -2.97
N ASP A 261 -14.99 9.85 -2.39
CA ASP A 261 -15.09 10.26 -0.97
C ASP A 261 -16.02 11.48 -0.88
N PRO A 262 -17.15 11.41 -0.16
CA PRO A 262 -18.24 12.39 -0.23
C PRO A 262 -17.90 13.77 0.38
N ARG A 263 -16.67 13.94 0.88
CA ARG A 263 -16.14 15.23 1.35
C ARG A 263 -15.32 15.96 0.28
N SER A 264 -15.05 15.31 -0.85
CA SER A 264 -14.22 15.88 -1.92
C SER A 264 -14.93 17.07 -2.55
N LEU A 265 -14.28 18.24 -2.55
CA LEU A 265 -14.66 19.39 -3.39
C LEU A 265 -13.81 19.43 -4.68
N TYR A 266 -12.69 18.71 -4.73
CA TYR A 266 -11.89 18.56 -5.94
C TYR A 266 -11.22 17.20 -6.07
N VAL A 267 -10.87 16.85 -7.31
CA VAL A 267 -9.89 15.81 -7.66
C VAL A 267 -8.86 16.40 -8.62
N ALA A 268 -7.58 16.07 -8.46
CA ALA A 268 -6.48 16.68 -9.22
C ALA A 268 -5.36 15.69 -9.55
N ILE A 269 -4.77 15.86 -10.73
CA ILE A 269 -3.55 15.18 -11.20
C ILE A 269 -2.43 16.20 -11.39
N GLY A 270 -1.26 15.92 -10.83
CA GLY A 270 -0.01 16.64 -11.06
C GLY A 270 0.97 15.82 -11.88
N LEU A 271 1.60 16.45 -12.88
CA LEU A 271 2.71 15.89 -13.64
C LEU A 271 4.01 16.51 -13.12
N SER A 272 4.87 15.69 -12.52
CA SER A 272 6.10 16.14 -11.87
C SER A 272 7.35 15.45 -12.40
N THR A 273 8.50 16.09 -12.22
CA THR A 273 9.81 15.50 -12.49
C THR A 273 10.35 14.70 -11.31
N ASP A 274 9.79 14.85 -10.10
CA ASP A 274 10.13 14.05 -8.92
C ASP A 274 8.90 13.65 -8.07
N GLN A 275 9.13 13.10 -6.88
CA GLN A 275 8.08 12.57 -5.99
C GLN A 275 7.51 13.62 -5.02
N TRP A 276 7.85 14.91 -5.16
CA TRP A 276 7.50 15.96 -4.21
C TRP A 276 6.65 17.06 -4.82
N MET A 277 5.44 17.22 -4.27
CA MET A 277 4.53 18.29 -4.66
C MET A 277 5.13 19.70 -4.44
N GLY A 278 5.35 20.40 -5.56
CA GLY A 278 5.96 21.72 -5.72
C GLY A 278 6.71 21.81 -7.06
N ASP A 279 6.53 22.88 -7.82
CA ASP A 279 7.02 23.08 -9.20
C ASP A 279 6.44 22.06 -10.21
N ASP A 280 5.18 21.66 -10.00
CA ASP A 280 4.43 20.73 -10.85
C ASP A 280 3.31 21.45 -11.62
N LEU A 281 3.08 21.00 -12.86
CA LEU A 281 1.85 21.27 -13.59
C LEU A 281 0.71 20.42 -13.00
N VAL A 282 -0.40 21.07 -12.63
CA VAL A 282 -1.61 20.42 -12.10
C VAL A 282 -2.81 20.67 -13.03
N MET A 283 -3.62 19.63 -13.21
CA MET A 283 -4.95 19.69 -13.81
C MET A 283 -5.95 19.28 -12.74
N GLU A 284 -6.92 20.14 -12.45
CA GLU A 284 -7.85 19.99 -11.32
C GLU A 284 -9.32 20.10 -11.78
N CYS A 285 -10.15 19.19 -11.29
CA CYS A 285 -11.60 19.19 -11.47
C CYS A 285 -12.25 19.54 -10.13
N VAL A 286 -12.92 20.68 -10.07
CA VAL A 286 -13.44 21.30 -8.84
C VAL A 286 -14.95 21.46 -8.92
N VAL A 287 -15.67 21.07 -7.87
CA VAL A 287 -17.13 21.25 -7.77
C VAL A 287 -17.44 22.69 -7.39
N ILE A 288 -18.17 23.39 -8.25
CA ILE A 288 -18.61 24.78 -8.05
C ILE A 288 -20.08 24.87 -8.44
N ASN A 289 -20.94 25.29 -7.51
CA ASN A 289 -22.40 25.34 -7.68
C ASN A 289 -23.02 23.99 -8.13
N SER A 290 -22.43 22.87 -7.69
CA SER A 290 -22.75 21.48 -8.09
C SER A 290 -22.33 21.07 -9.52
N GLU A 291 -21.72 21.97 -10.31
CA GLU A 291 -21.09 21.64 -11.59
C GLU A 291 -19.61 21.29 -11.36
N VAL A 292 -19.04 20.38 -12.17
CA VAL A 292 -17.59 20.13 -12.15
C VAL A 292 -16.91 21.03 -13.18
N LYS A 293 -15.94 21.84 -12.75
CA LYS A 293 -15.19 22.76 -13.61
C LYS A 293 -13.71 22.39 -13.62
N LEU A 294 -13.14 22.39 -14.82
CA LEU A 294 -11.75 22.04 -15.09
C LEU A 294 -10.87 23.29 -15.06
N PHE A 295 -9.73 23.20 -14.37
CA PHE A 295 -8.72 24.25 -14.36
C PHE A 295 -7.31 23.68 -14.48
N GLN A 296 -6.38 24.54 -14.91
CA GLN A 296 -4.95 24.30 -14.85
C GLN A 296 -4.36 25.12 -13.70
N SER A 297 -3.43 24.55 -12.95
CA SER A 297 -2.76 25.22 -11.84
C SER A 297 -1.31 24.78 -11.70
N TRP A 298 -0.56 25.49 -10.87
CA TRP A 298 0.86 25.27 -10.63
C TRP A 298 1.11 25.13 -9.12
N ASN A 299 1.79 24.06 -8.73
CA ASN A 299 2.26 23.90 -7.35
C ASN A 299 3.56 24.66 -7.15
N ILE A 300 3.75 25.31 -6.01
CA ILE A 300 4.90 26.17 -5.73
C ILE A 300 5.81 25.52 -4.68
N ARG A 301 7.07 25.24 -5.04
CA ARG A 301 8.14 24.82 -4.10
C ARG A 301 8.66 26.08 -3.35
N PRO A 302 9.26 25.96 -2.16
CA PRO A 302 8.87 26.84 -1.06
C PRO A 302 9.63 28.18 -0.92
N ASN A 303 8.91 29.29 -1.08
CA ASN A 303 8.89 30.35 -0.06
C ASN A 303 7.68 31.30 -0.27
N PRO A 304 6.95 31.77 0.77
CA PRO A 304 7.01 31.42 2.19
C PRO A 304 6.05 30.29 2.61
N ARG A 305 5.20 29.80 1.70
CA ARG A 305 4.23 28.71 1.94
C ARG A 305 4.22 27.76 0.74
N LYS A 306 3.84 26.50 0.97
CA LYS A 306 3.34 25.66 -0.13
C LYS A 306 2.06 26.29 -0.64
N GLY A 307 1.92 26.38 -1.96
CA GLY A 307 0.76 26.96 -2.61
C GLY A 307 0.46 26.26 -3.93
N ASN A 308 -0.81 26.30 -4.30
CA ASN A 308 -1.29 26.01 -5.63
C ASN A 308 -1.86 27.34 -6.20
N THR A 309 -1.49 27.71 -7.42
CA THR A 309 -1.95 28.95 -8.07
C THR A 309 -2.48 28.60 -9.46
N ARG A 310 -3.68 29.07 -9.81
CA ARG A 310 -4.25 28.81 -11.14
C ARG A 310 -3.53 29.56 -12.24
N LEU A 311 -3.46 28.92 -13.40
CA LEU A 311 -2.90 29.45 -14.64
C LEU A 311 -3.99 29.44 -15.72
N PRO A 312 -3.95 30.36 -16.70
CA PRO A 312 -4.84 30.30 -17.84
C PRO A 312 -4.56 29.03 -18.67
N THR A 313 -5.60 28.41 -19.21
CA THR A 313 -5.48 27.21 -20.06
C THR A 313 -5.12 27.53 -21.50
N ASN A 314 -5.35 28.76 -21.98
CA ASN A 314 -5.02 29.21 -23.34
C ASN A 314 -5.55 28.29 -24.48
N GLY A 315 -6.60 27.51 -24.22
CA GLY A 315 -7.17 26.53 -25.15
C GLY A 315 -6.52 25.13 -25.16
N ASN A 316 -5.43 24.92 -24.40
CA ASN A 316 -4.66 23.66 -24.43
C ASN A 316 -5.27 22.49 -23.62
N LEU A 317 -6.40 22.75 -22.96
CA LEU A 317 -7.05 21.88 -21.98
C LEU A 317 -8.56 22.13 -22.05
N GLN A 318 -9.34 21.11 -22.40
CA GLN A 318 -10.78 21.19 -22.66
C GLN A 318 -11.54 20.10 -21.90
N LEU A 319 -12.57 20.48 -21.13
CA LEU A 319 -13.48 19.55 -20.49
C LEU A 319 -14.42 18.92 -21.54
N MET A 320 -14.48 17.58 -21.57
CA MET A 320 -15.24 16.82 -22.57
C MET A 320 -16.53 16.23 -21.99
N ASN A 321 -16.47 15.70 -20.78
CA ASN A 321 -17.61 15.11 -20.06
C ASN A 321 -17.38 15.24 -18.55
N TYR A 322 -18.45 15.35 -17.76
CA TYR A 322 -18.36 15.38 -16.30
C TYR A 322 -19.66 14.91 -15.63
N SER A 323 -19.56 14.50 -14.37
CA SER A 323 -20.72 14.27 -13.52
C SER A 323 -20.38 14.49 -12.05
N HIS A 324 -21.37 14.97 -11.29
CA HIS A 324 -21.32 15.04 -9.83
C HIS A 324 -22.61 14.42 -9.28
N VAL A 325 -22.55 13.13 -8.96
CA VAL A 325 -23.70 12.30 -8.55
C VAL A 325 -23.28 11.49 -7.32
N ASP A 326 -24.14 11.40 -6.31
CA ASP A 326 -23.88 10.73 -5.03
C ASP A 326 -22.56 11.17 -4.34
N ASN A 327 -22.20 12.46 -4.52
CA ASN A 327 -20.93 13.07 -4.12
C ASN A 327 -19.67 12.43 -4.74
N THR A 328 -19.83 11.65 -5.81
CA THR A 328 -18.73 11.21 -6.66
C THR A 328 -18.44 12.28 -7.70
N ILE A 329 -17.22 12.82 -7.68
CA ILE A 329 -16.70 13.70 -8.73
C ILE A 329 -16.19 12.82 -9.86
N TYR A 330 -16.64 13.06 -11.08
CA TYR A 330 -16.03 12.53 -12.30
C TYR A 330 -15.84 13.64 -13.33
N CYS A 331 -14.69 13.66 -14.00
CA CYS A 331 -14.43 14.48 -15.17
C CYS A 331 -13.58 13.73 -16.18
N GLN A 332 -13.84 13.99 -17.46
CA GLN A 332 -13.04 13.55 -18.60
C GLN A 332 -12.67 14.78 -19.42
N PHE A 333 -11.39 14.94 -19.72
CA PHE A 333 -10.87 16.12 -20.41
C PHE A 333 -9.77 15.77 -21.40
N GLU A 334 -9.64 16.60 -22.42
CA GLU A 334 -8.62 16.50 -23.46
C GLU A 334 -7.54 17.56 -23.22
N ARG A 335 -6.27 17.20 -23.41
CA ARG A 335 -5.12 18.11 -23.33
C ARG A 335 -4.14 17.84 -24.48
N ASP A 336 -3.55 18.90 -25.03
CA ASP A 336 -2.55 18.79 -26.10
C ASP A 336 -1.28 18.06 -25.63
N ALA A 337 -0.67 17.27 -26.52
CA ALA A 337 0.46 16.40 -26.21
C ALA A 337 1.78 17.15 -25.91
N ASP A 338 1.91 18.41 -26.30
CA ASP A 338 3.10 19.24 -26.06
C ASP A 338 2.69 20.67 -25.71
N THR A 339 2.84 21.04 -24.44
CA THR A 339 2.44 22.38 -23.95
C THR A 339 3.55 23.01 -23.10
N THR A 340 3.83 24.29 -23.30
CA THR A 340 4.67 25.06 -22.38
C THR A 340 3.78 25.77 -21.35
N VAL A 341 4.04 25.54 -20.07
CA VAL A 341 3.30 26.11 -18.94
C VAL A 341 4.30 26.59 -17.90
N ASN A 342 4.21 27.87 -17.50
CA ASN A 342 5.13 28.49 -16.53
C ASN A 342 6.62 28.26 -16.89
N ASP A 343 6.97 28.55 -18.15
CA ASP A 343 8.28 28.35 -18.81
C ASP A 343 8.83 26.91 -18.84
N VAL A 344 8.06 25.91 -18.37
CA VAL A 344 8.40 24.48 -18.46
C VAL A 344 7.61 23.82 -19.58
N ARG A 345 8.30 23.05 -20.45
CA ARG A 345 7.68 22.31 -21.57
C ARG A 345 7.31 20.88 -21.14
N PHE A 346 6.04 20.52 -21.37
CA PHE A 346 5.47 19.22 -21.04
C PHE A 346 5.09 18.44 -22.31
N ASN A 347 6.07 17.77 -22.91
CA ASN A 347 5.88 16.85 -24.03
C ASN A 347 5.58 15.43 -23.51
N LEU A 348 4.32 15.01 -23.61
CA LEU A 348 3.81 13.74 -23.06
C LEU A 348 4.25 12.48 -23.84
N PRO A 349 4.38 12.49 -25.19
CA PRO A 349 4.82 11.30 -25.93
C PRO A 349 6.27 10.90 -25.69
N THR A 350 7.18 11.84 -25.38
CA THR A 350 8.63 11.55 -25.28
C THR A 350 9.21 11.69 -23.87
N SER A 351 8.51 12.34 -22.95
CA SER A 351 8.98 12.53 -21.57
C SER A 351 8.27 11.58 -20.60
N GLN A 352 9.00 11.11 -19.58
CA GLN A 352 8.43 10.34 -18.48
C GLN A 352 8.17 11.25 -17.28
N TYR A 353 7.04 11.07 -16.60
CA TYR A 353 6.63 11.88 -15.45
C TYR A 353 6.34 11.01 -14.23
N TYR A 354 6.53 11.58 -13.05
CA TYR A 354 5.83 11.11 -11.85
C TYR A 354 4.40 11.63 -11.89
N VAL A 355 3.45 10.75 -11.58
CA VAL A 355 2.04 11.11 -11.42
C VAL A 355 1.77 11.33 -9.94
N LEU A 356 1.30 12.53 -9.61
CA LEU A 356 0.77 12.90 -8.31
C LEU A 356 -0.76 12.94 -8.42
N LEU A 357 -1.49 12.25 -7.56
CA LEU A 357 -2.96 12.12 -7.65
C LEU A 357 -3.58 12.44 -6.28
N ALA A 358 -4.47 13.43 -6.20
CA ALA A 358 -4.96 13.97 -4.93
C ALA A 358 -6.44 14.38 -4.97
N HIS A 359 -7.09 14.36 -3.80
CA HIS A 359 -8.41 14.95 -3.58
C HIS A 359 -8.49 15.63 -2.21
N GLY A 360 -9.32 16.66 -2.10
CA GLY A 360 -9.43 17.48 -0.91
C GLY A 360 -10.79 18.13 -0.74
N ASP A 361 -11.02 18.59 0.49
CA ASP A 361 -12.20 19.29 0.99
C ASP A 361 -11.97 20.81 1.13
N GLU A 362 -10.74 21.30 0.90
CA GLU A 362 -10.40 22.73 0.88
C GLU A 362 -10.34 23.31 -0.54
N VAL A 363 -11.02 24.44 -0.78
CA VAL A 363 -10.92 25.25 -2.01
C VAL A 363 -10.80 26.73 -1.67
N LYS A 364 -10.30 27.56 -2.60
CA LYS A 364 -10.11 29.01 -2.42
C LYS A 364 -11.12 29.80 -3.24
N GLU A 365 -11.54 30.95 -2.71
CA GLU A 365 -12.40 31.94 -3.42
C GLU A 365 -13.60 31.24 -4.08
N ASP A 366 -14.38 30.53 -3.25
CA ASP A 366 -15.57 29.75 -3.65
C ASP A 366 -15.33 28.76 -4.81
N GLY A 367 -14.11 28.23 -4.88
CA GLY A 367 -13.66 27.30 -5.90
C GLY A 367 -13.01 27.96 -7.12
N TYR A 368 -12.95 29.29 -7.21
CA TYR A 368 -12.34 30.02 -8.34
C TYR A 368 -10.84 30.33 -8.17
N GLY A 369 -10.34 30.41 -6.93
CA GLY A 369 -8.95 30.79 -6.61
C GLY A 369 -7.93 29.64 -6.58
N GLY A 370 -8.32 28.43 -6.98
CA GLY A 370 -7.50 27.21 -6.90
C GLY A 370 -7.80 26.34 -5.68
N VAL A 371 -7.12 25.20 -5.58
CA VAL A 371 -7.33 24.21 -4.52
C VAL A 371 -6.56 24.48 -3.24
N GLY A 372 -7.10 24.00 -2.11
CA GLY A 372 -6.43 23.97 -0.80
C GLY A 372 -5.70 22.64 -0.56
N TYR A 373 -5.40 22.31 0.71
CA TYR A 373 -4.66 21.11 1.06
C TYR A 373 -5.49 19.83 0.84
N HIS A 374 -4.85 18.76 0.37
CA HIS A 374 -5.50 17.47 0.13
C HIS A 374 -5.54 16.63 1.42
N PHE A 375 -6.68 16.02 1.76
CA PHE A 375 -6.72 15.09 2.89
C PHE A 375 -6.17 13.70 2.51
N ARG A 376 -6.18 13.33 1.22
CA ARG A 376 -5.60 12.10 0.66
C ARG A 376 -4.85 12.41 -0.63
N ALA A 377 -3.69 11.76 -0.79
CA ALA A 377 -2.92 11.78 -2.04
C ALA A 377 -2.12 10.49 -2.23
N LEU A 378 -1.87 10.16 -3.50
CA LEU A 378 -1.05 9.08 -4.00
C LEU A 378 0.01 9.65 -4.94
N PHE A 379 1.16 8.98 -5.06
CA PHE A 379 2.21 9.36 -6.00
C PHE A 379 2.89 8.11 -6.55
N SER A 380 3.31 8.13 -7.83
CA SER A 380 3.96 6.99 -8.45
C SER A 380 5.36 6.74 -7.85
N GLY A 381 5.75 5.47 -7.73
CA GLY A 381 7.07 5.09 -7.21
C GLY A 381 8.20 5.28 -8.21
N GLN A 382 7.86 5.46 -9.49
CA GLN A 382 8.76 5.67 -10.62
C GLN A 382 8.14 6.66 -11.62
N GLN A 383 8.97 7.20 -12.52
CA GLN A 383 8.48 7.90 -13.70
C GLN A 383 7.92 6.89 -14.72
N GLY A 384 6.98 7.33 -15.56
CA GLY A 384 6.44 6.53 -16.67
C GLY A 384 5.89 7.40 -17.79
N PHE A 385 5.64 6.80 -18.95
CA PHE A 385 4.91 7.45 -20.05
C PHE A 385 3.40 7.41 -19.77
N LEU A 386 2.67 8.44 -20.18
CA LEU A 386 1.21 8.51 -19.97
C LEU A 386 0.40 7.61 -20.92
N SER A 387 1.06 7.03 -21.93
CA SER A 387 0.55 5.95 -22.78
C SER A 387 0.99 4.54 -22.38
N ASP A 388 1.73 4.38 -21.27
CA ASP A 388 2.07 3.05 -20.76
C ASP A 388 0.85 2.39 -20.11
N VAL A 389 0.14 1.57 -20.89
CA VAL A 389 -1.07 0.85 -20.45
C VAL A 389 -0.82 -0.12 -19.30
N THR A 390 0.43 -0.41 -18.92
CA THR A 390 0.72 -1.18 -17.69
C THR A 390 0.47 -0.38 -16.40
N GLY A 391 0.23 0.93 -16.51
CA GLY A 391 -0.22 1.80 -15.43
C GLY A 391 0.89 2.24 -14.48
N PHE A 392 0.57 3.20 -13.61
CA PHE A 392 1.51 3.70 -12.61
C PHE A 392 1.39 2.90 -11.32
N LYS A 393 2.52 2.49 -10.74
CA LYS A 393 2.55 1.82 -9.44
C LYS A 393 2.84 2.80 -8.31
N ALA A 394 2.06 2.73 -7.25
CA ALA A 394 2.17 3.61 -6.09
C ALA A 394 3.53 3.46 -5.37
N ALA A 395 4.05 4.56 -4.85
CA ALA A 395 5.27 4.54 -4.03
C ALA A 395 5.08 3.71 -2.75
N SER A 396 6.08 2.90 -2.41
CA SER A 396 6.01 1.99 -1.26
C SER A 396 6.12 2.73 0.07
N LYS A 397 5.04 2.73 0.85
CA LYS A 397 4.99 3.30 2.21
C LYS A 397 5.73 2.45 3.28
N LEU A 398 6.55 1.47 2.87
CA LEU A 398 7.20 0.52 3.76
C LEU A 398 8.15 1.18 4.77
N LEU A 399 8.97 2.14 4.34
CA LEU A 399 9.92 2.83 5.21
C LEU A 399 9.18 3.69 6.26
N LEU A 400 8.15 4.43 5.84
CA LEU A 400 7.27 5.19 6.73
C LEU A 400 6.58 4.30 7.79
N ARG A 401 6.06 3.13 7.38
CA ARG A 401 5.45 2.14 8.29
C ARG A 401 6.48 1.55 9.27
N LEU A 402 7.69 1.23 8.81
CA LEU A 402 8.77 0.72 9.66
C LEU A 402 9.26 1.76 10.68
N HIS A 403 9.37 3.03 10.28
CA HIS A 403 9.66 4.14 11.21
C HIS A 403 8.64 4.17 12.35
N GLY A 404 7.33 4.16 12.02
CA GLY A 404 6.27 4.14 13.02
C GLY A 404 6.35 2.92 13.94
N ALA A 405 6.47 1.71 13.37
CA ALA A 405 6.57 0.47 14.13
C ALA A 405 7.76 0.44 15.10
N PHE A 406 8.93 0.88 14.66
CA PHE A 406 10.14 0.93 15.49
C PHE A 406 10.04 2.00 16.60
N MET A 407 9.46 3.17 16.33
CA MET A 407 9.22 4.19 17.37
C MET A 407 8.22 3.71 18.42
N ILE A 408 7.15 3.02 18.02
CA ILE A 408 6.19 2.41 18.96
C ILE A 408 6.87 1.33 19.82
N ALA A 409 7.61 0.40 19.19
CA ALA A 409 8.35 -0.65 19.88
C ALA A 409 9.37 -0.10 20.90
N ALA A 410 10.06 0.99 20.54
CA ALA A 410 10.99 1.68 21.42
C ALA A 410 10.28 2.38 22.59
N TRP A 411 9.37 3.33 22.31
CA TRP A 411 8.89 4.28 23.32
C TRP A 411 7.68 3.79 24.12
N ILE A 412 6.79 2.99 23.51
CA ILE A 412 5.62 2.41 24.20
C ILE A 412 6.03 1.11 24.90
N GLY A 413 6.76 0.25 24.20
CA GLY A 413 7.22 -1.05 24.69
C GLY A 413 8.47 -0.99 25.57
N ALA A 414 9.65 -0.94 24.94
CA ALA A 414 10.92 -1.18 25.60
C ALA A 414 11.29 -0.13 26.67
N ALA A 415 11.04 1.16 26.38
CA ALA A 415 11.35 2.25 27.32
C ALA A 415 10.55 2.12 28.62
N SER A 416 9.24 1.88 28.51
CA SER A 416 8.31 1.72 29.63
C SER A 416 8.73 0.60 30.57
N ILE A 417 9.02 -0.60 30.03
CA ILE A 417 9.48 -1.76 30.81
C ILE A 417 10.84 -1.45 31.46
N GLY A 418 11.78 -0.88 30.70
CA GLY A 418 13.12 -0.52 31.19
C GLY A 418 13.11 0.53 32.31
N ILE A 419 12.18 1.50 32.27
CA ILE A 419 12.03 2.55 33.30
C ILE A 419 11.40 1.98 34.58
N VAL A 420 10.33 1.17 34.48
CA VAL A 420 9.69 0.53 35.64
C VAL A 420 10.68 -0.36 36.40
N LEU A 421 11.46 -1.18 35.68
CA LEU A 421 12.52 -2.01 36.26
C LEU A 421 13.56 -1.19 37.03
N ALA A 422 14.07 -0.12 36.43
CA ALA A 422 15.05 0.76 37.08
C ALA A 422 14.50 1.58 38.24
N ARG A 423 13.19 1.83 38.29
CA ARG A 423 12.56 2.60 39.36
C ARG A 423 12.23 1.74 40.59
N TYR A 424 11.51 0.63 40.41
CA TYR A 424 10.88 -0.09 41.53
C TYR A 424 11.55 -1.42 41.93
N PHE A 425 12.38 -2.01 41.06
CA PHE A 425 12.87 -3.39 41.25
C PHE A 425 14.31 -3.52 41.77
N LYS A 426 14.89 -2.41 42.26
CA LYS A 426 16.26 -2.37 42.82
C LYS A 426 16.50 -3.30 44.02
N GLN A 427 15.44 -3.65 44.75
CA GLN A 427 15.46 -4.51 45.94
C GLN A 427 14.81 -5.88 45.70
N THR A 428 14.69 -6.28 44.43
CA THR A 428 14.08 -7.54 43.99
C THR A 428 15.14 -8.40 43.30
N TRP A 429 15.08 -9.72 43.48
CA TRP A 429 16.10 -10.68 43.04
C TRP A 429 17.50 -10.44 43.65
N THR A 430 17.60 -9.94 44.88
CA THR A 430 18.86 -9.68 45.60
C THR A 430 19.75 -10.92 45.80
N GLY A 431 19.20 -12.13 45.64
CA GLY A 431 19.94 -13.40 45.61
C GLY A 431 20.40 -13.87 44.23
N SER A 432 20.16 -13.12 43.15
CA SER A 432 20.50 -13.50 41.77
C SER A 432 21.15 -12.35 41.00
N GLN A 433 22.11 -12.68 40.14
CA GLN A 433 22.83 -11.72 39.30
C GLN A 433 22.91 -12.22 37.85
N LEU A 434 22.90 -11.28 36.91
CA LEU A 434 23.13 -11.53 35.49
C LEU A 434 24.48 -10.88 35.12
N CYS A 435 25.44 -11.69 34.67
CA CYS A 435 26.81 -11.26 34.34
C CYS A 435 27.48 -10.41 35.44
N GLY A 436 27.37 -10.84 36.71
CA GLY A 436 27.95 -10.14 37.87
C GLY A 436 27.33 -8.77 38.17
N LYS A 437 26.08 -8.54 37.75
CA LYS A 437 25.30 -7.32 38.04
C LYS A 437 23.90 -7.70 38.50
N ASP A 438 23.29 -6.83 39.31
CA ASP A 438 21.91 -7.00 39.77
C ASP A 438 20.95 -7.12 38.57
N GLN A 439 19.98 -8.04 38.67
CA GLN A 439 19.01 -8.33 37.60
C GLN A 439 18.33 -7.04 37.06
N TRP A 440 17.85 -6.17 37.95
CA TRP A 440 17.18 -4.91 37.57
C TRP A 440 18.05 -4.01 36.69
N PHE A 441 19.36 -3.95 36.95
CA PHE A 441 20.30 -3.09 36.23
C PHE A 441 20.71 -3.71 34.89
N ALA A 442 20.84 -5.03 34.84
CA ALA A 442 21.11 -5.75 33.60
C ALA A 442 19.93 -5.63 32.62
N TRP A 443 18.70 -5.93 33.06
CA TRP A 443 17.50 -5.79 32.23
C TRP A 443 17.22 -4.36 31.81
N HIS A 444 17.36 -3.37 32.70
CA HIS A 444 17.26 -1.97 32.32
C HIS A 444 18.22 -1.60 31.18
N ARG A 445 19.50 -2.02 31.25
CA ARG A 445 20.47 -1.78 30.18
C ARG A 445 20.10 -2.46 28.86
N ILE A 446 19.61 -3.71 28.91
CA ILE A 446 19.14 -4.43 27.71
C ILE A 446 18.00 -3.65 27.04
N PHE A 447 16.97 -3.24 27.79
CA PHE A 447 15.87 -2.45 27.25
C PHE A 447 16.31 -1.07 26.74
N MET A 448 17.18 -0.34 27.45
CA MET A 448 17.67 0.96 26.98
C MET A 448 18.53 0.87 25.71
N VAL A 449 19.33 -0.19 25.55
CA VAL A 449 20.07 -0.46 24.29
C VAL A 449 19.11 -0.78 23.14
N LEU A 450 18.03 -1.53 23.40
CA LEU A 450 16.99 -1.78 22.41
C LEU A 450 16.25 -0.49 21.99
N VAL A 451 15.88 0.37 22.95
CA VAL A 451 15.29 1.69 22.68
C VAL A 451 16.20 2.54 21.80
N TRP A 452 17.48 2.65 22.16
CA TRP A 452 18.47 3.45 21.43
C TRP A 452 18.66 2.94 19.99
N SER A 453 18.80 1.62 19.84
CA SER A 453 19.01 0.98 18.52
C SER A 453 17.80 1.15 17.61
N LEU A 454 16.58 0.90 18.11
CA LEU A 454 15.34 1.10 17.35
C LEU A 454 15.10 2.57 17.01
N THR A 455 15.37 3.49 17.94
CA THR A 455 15.21 4.94 17.70
C THR A 455 16.15 5.42 16.59
N ILE A 456 17.43 5.01 16.60
CA ILE A 456 18.38 5.37 15.54
C ILE A 456 17.98 4.74 14.20
N ALA A 457 17.61 3.47 14.16
CA ALA A 457 17.15 2.81 12.93
C ALA A 457 15.92 3.53 12.35
N ALA A 458 14.92 3.82 13.18
CA ALA A 458 13.72 4.56 12.78
C ALA A 458 14.05 5.97 12.27
N PHE A 459 14.99 6.67 12.93
CA PHE A 459 15.43 8.01 12.54
C PHE A 459 16.12 8.01 11.18
N VAL A 460 17.06 7.09 10.93
CA VAL A 460 17.72 6.96 9.62
C VAL A 460 16.70 6.62 8.53
N ILE A 461 15.79 5.68 8.79
CA ILE A 461 14.77 5.24 7.83
C ILE A 461 13.90 6.41 7.34
N ILE A 462 13.43 7.30 8.22
CA ILE A 462 12.53 8.39 7.82
C ILE A 462 13.26 9.52 7.05
N PHE A 463 14.55 9.74 7.30
CA PHE A 463 15.34 10.67 6.49
C PHE A 463 15.67 10.11 5.10
N VAL A 464 15.87 8.79 4.97
CA VAL A 464 16.04 8.11 3.67
C VAL A 464 14.74 8.12 2.84
N ASP A 465 13.59 7.94 3.50
CA ASP A 465 12.26 7.99 2.89
C ASP A 465 11.91 9.41 2.37
N LEU A 466 11.98 10.42 3.23
CA LEU A 466 11.52 11.78 2.91
C LEU A 466 12.52 12.60 2.10
N LYS A 467 13.83 12.33 2.25
CA LYS A 467 15.00 13.06 1.67
C LYS A 467 15.03 14.59 1.91
N SER A 468 14.05 15.15 2.61
CA SER A 468 13.84 16.57 2.86
C SER A 468 13.13 16.79 4.20
N TRP A 469 13.14 18.02 4.72
CA TRP A 469 12.43 18.35 5.95
C TRP A 469 10.92 18.50 5.70
N ALA A 470 10.09 17.72 6.40
CA ALA A 470 8.64 17.73 6.25
C ALA A 470 7.99 19.01 6.79
N SER A 471 7.73 19.97 5.90
CA SER A 471 7.18 21.29 6.24
C SER A 471 5.74 21.27 6.77
N SER A 472 4.98 20.20 6.57
CA SER A 472 3.61 20.02 7.10
C SER A 472 3.54 19.29 8.45
N SER A 473 4.59 18.56 8.88
CA SER A 473 4.59 17.79 10.13
C SER A 473 5.47 18.43 11.22
N LYS A 474 5.56 19.78 11.25
CA LYS A 474 6.54 20.54 12.06
C LYS A 474 6.58 20.09 13.52
N ASN A 475 5.43 20.02 14.19
CA ASN A 475 5.37 19.74 15.63
C ASN A 475 5.85 18.31 15.96
N HIS A 476 5.39 17.31 15.20
CA HIS A 476 5.86 15.93 15.34
C HIS A 476 7.36 15.80 15.07
N ALA A 477 7.85 16.39 13.97
CA ALA A 477 9.26 16.30 13.58
C ALA A 477 10.20 17.00 14.60
N ILE A 478 9.83 18.19 15.08
CA ILE A 478 10.60 18.93 16.09
C ILE A 478 10.68 18.13 17.40
N LEU A 479 9.56 17.64 17.92
CA LEU A 479 9.58 16.82 19.14
C LEU A 479 10.28 15.48 18.95
N GLY A 480 10.19 14.86 17.77
CA GLY A 480 10.91 13.64 17.42
C GLY A 480 12.43 13.83 17.37
N VAL A 481 12.92 14.94 16.80
CA VAL A 481 14.35 15.27 16.79
C VAL A 481 14.86 15.58 18.20
N ILE A 482 14.13 16.38 18.99
CA ILE A 482 14.49 16.66 20.40
C ILE A 482 14.55 15.36 21.20
N THR A 483 13.53 14.51 21.08
CA THR A 483 13.48 13.19 21.75
C THR A 483 14.66 12.32 21.36
N THR A 484 14.98 12.25 20.07
CA THR A 484 16.11 11.46 19.54
C THR A 484 17.45 11.98 20.06
N ALA A 485 17.65 13.30 20.12
CA ALA A 485 18.87 13.89 20.69
C ALA A 485 19.02 13.55 22.19
N LEU A 486 17.96 13.69 22.98
CA LEU A 486 17.96 13.31 24.40
C LEU A 486 18.24 11.81 24.59
N ALA A 487 17.65 10.96 23.74
CA ALA A 487 17.90 9.51 23.73
C ALA A 487 19.35 9.17 23.35
N PHE A 488 19.96 9.92 22.43
CA PHE A 488 21.34 9.70 21.98
C PHE A 488 22.38 10.06 23.05
N PHE A 489 22.20 11.17 23.76
CA PHE A 489 23.12 11.59 24.83
C PHE A 489 23.01 10.75 26.12
N GLN A 490 21.89 10.05 26.34
CA GLN A 490 21.67 9.27 27.56
C GLN A 490 22.69 8.14 27.79
N PRO A 491 22.99 7.25 26.81
CA PRO A 491 24.08 6.27 26.94
C PRO A 491 25.45 6.91 27.18
N ILE A 492 25.74 8.05 26.55
CA ILE A 492 27.01 8.77 26.72
C ILE A 492 27.16 9.24 28.17
N GLY A 493 26.12 9.87 28.73
CA GLY A 493 26.08 10.23 30.15
C GLY A 493 26.23 9.01 31.06
N ALA A 494 25.60 7.88 30.71
CA ALA A 494 25.68 6.64 31.48
C ALA A 494 27.05 5.93 31.44
N ILE A 495 27.90 6.20 30.43
CA ILE A 495 29.31 5.77 30.41
C ILE A 495 30.11 6.53 31.48
N PHE A 496 29.91 7.84 31.60
CA PHE A 496 30.57 8.70 32.59
C PHE A 496 29.95 8.61 34.01
N ARG A 497 29.19 7.54 34.31
CA ARG A 497 28.53 7.31 35.59
C ARG A 497 29.53 7.24 36.75
N PRO A 498 29.48 8.16 37.74
CA PRO A 498 30.43 8.16 38.86
C PRO A 498 30.35 6.88 39.73
N SER A 499 31.45 6.58 40.43
CA SER A 499 31.50 5.53 41.45
C SER A 499 30.40 5.69 42.51
N PRO A 500 30.00 4.61 43.23
CA PRO A 500 28.93 4.69 44.24
C PRO A 500 29.13 5.78 45.28
N ASP A 501 30.39 5.96 45.71
CA ASP A 501 30.81 6.79 46.83
C ASP A 501 31.20 8.22 46.41
N SER A 502 31.05 8.57 45.13
CA SER A 502 31.43 9.88 44.59
C SER A 502 30.43 10.97 44.99
N ARG A 503 30.91 12.12 45.47
CA ARG A 503 30.09 13.33 45.73
C ARG A 503 29.28 13.82 44.51
N ARG A 504 29.71 13.49 43.28
CA ARG A 504 28.96 13.84 42.04
C ARG A 504 27.84 12.86 41.69
N ARG A 505 27.75 11.71 42.38
CA ARG A 505 26.79 10.65 42.07
C ARG A 505 25.31 11.05 42.25
N PRO A 506 24.90 11.87 43.25
CA PRO A 506 23.52 12.35 43.34
C PRO A 506 23.11 13.22 42.14
N ILE A 507 24.00 14.12 41.70
CA ILE A 507 23.78 15.00 40.53
C ILE A 507 23.60 14.15 39.27
N PHE A 508 24.49 13.17 39.05
CA PHE A 508 24.33 12.20 37.96
C PHE A 508 22.99 11.47 38.02
N ASN A 509 22.62 10.93 39.19
CA ASN A 509 21.36 10.18 39.34
C ASN A 509 20.14 11.06 38.99
N TRP A 510 20.13 12.33 39.42
CA TRP A 510 19.03 13.27 39.14
C TRP A 510 18.97 13.65 37.66
N LEU A 511 20.11 14.02 37.05
CA LEU A 511 20.16 14.43 35.64
C LEU A 511 19.77 13.28 34.70
N HIS A 512 20.34 12.09 34.93
CA HIS A 512 20.01 10.87 34.17
C HIS A 512 18.52 10.50 34.30
N TRP A 513 17.95 10.61 35.50
CA TRP A 513 16.52 10.41 35.73
C TRP A 513 15.67 11.45 34.99
N PHE A 514 15.96 12.74 35.16
CA PHE A 514 15.19 13.86 34.59
C PHE A 514 15.16 13.76 33.06
N VAL A 515 16.33 13.76 32.42
CA VAL A 515 16.46 13.68 30.95
C VAL A 515 15.79 12.42 30.39
N GLY A 516 15.80 11.30 31.14
CA GLY A 516 15.21 10.03 30.70
C GLY A 516 13.69 10.04 30.74
N ASN A 517 13.10 10.63 31.77
CA ASN A 517 11.64 10.78 31.87
C ASN A 517 11.15 11.87 30.90
N SER A 518 11.89 12.96 30.72
CA SER A 518 11.61 13.97 29.68
C SER A 518 11.61 13.36 28.28
N ALA A 519 12.62 12.56 27.92
CA ALA A 519 12.66 11.89 26.63
C ALA A 519 11.47 10.92 26.42
N HIS A 520 11.11 10.14 27.45
CA HIS A 520 9.96 9.21 27.38
C HIS A 520 8.62 9.94 27.20
N ILE A 521 8.40 11.03 27.93
CA ILE A 521 7.19 11.87 27.79
C ILE A 521 7.14 12.52 26.40
N LEU A 522 8.24 13.12 25.93
CA LEU A 522 8.30 13.76 24.61
C LEU A 522 8.13 12.75 23.45
N GLY A 523 8.65 11.53 23.60
CA GLY A 523 8.42 10.42 22.66
C GLY A 523 6.96 9.99 22.59
N ILE A 524 6.28 9.87 23.73
CA ILE A 524 4.84 9.58 23.77
C ILE A 524 4.04 10.70 23.09
N VAL A 525 4.34 11.97 23.39
CA VAL A 525 3.67 13.12 22.76
C VAL A 525 3.94 13.16 21.25
N ALA A 526 5.16 12.85 20.80
CA ALA A 526 5.46 12.74 19.37
C ALA A 526 4.63 11.64 18.67
N ILE A 527 4.40 10.49 19.33
CA ILE A 527 3.53 9.42 18.80
C ILE A 527 2.05 9.84 18.76
N PHE A 528 1.55 10.60 19.74
CA PHE A 528 0.21 11.21 19.65
C PHE A 528 0.09 12.15 18.45
N LEU A 529 1.08 13.02 18.22
CA LEU A 529 1.10 13.93 17.05
C LEU A 529 1.24 13.18 15.71
N ALA A 530 1.88 12.00 15.69
CA ALA A 530 1.97 11.17 14.49
C ALA A 530 0.58 10.70 14.02
N GLY A 531 -0.32 10.40 14.96
CA GLY A 531 -1.72 10.03 14.69
C GLY A 531 -2.57 11.14 14.07
N GLN A 532 -2.08 12.39 14.04
CA GLN A 532 -2.74 13.53 13.40
C GLN A 532 -2.19 13.83 11.99
N LEU A 533 -1.20 13.08 11.49
CA LEU A 533 -0.61 13.28 10.18
C LEU A 533 -1.39 12.49 9.11
N PRO A 534 -1.98 13.11 8.07
CA PRO A 534 -2.70 12.39 7.02
C PRO A 534 -1.86 11.30 6.32
N LYS A 535 -0.54 11.50 6.24
CA LYS A 535 0.42 10.51 5.72
C LYS A 535 0.45 9.18 6.50
N ALA A 536 0.02 9.15 7.76
CA ALA A 536 0.07 7.95 8.60
C ALA A 536 -1.11 6.99 8.34
N GLU A 537 -2.21 7.46 7.75
CA GLU A 537 -3.42 6.68 7.43
C GLU A 537 -4.00 5.88 8.61
N LEU A 538 -3.73 6.34 9.83
CA LEU A 538 -4.21 5.75 11.08
C LEU A 538 -5.69 6.07 11.30
N PRO A 539 -6.50 5.10 11.76
CA PRO A 539 -7.93 5.32 11.99
C PRO A 539 -8.15 6.22 13.21
N SER A 540 -9.24 6.99 13.19
CA SER A 540 -9.53 8.01 14.23
C SER A 540 -9.58 7.45 15.66
N TRP A 541 -10.01 6.20 15.84
CA TRP A 541 -10.10 5.54 17.14
C TRP A 541 -8.73 5.11 17.73
N TRP A 542 -7.63 5.20 16.96
CA TRP A 542 -6.26 4.96 17.44
C TRP A 542 -5.94 5.72 18.73
N ILE A 543 -6.40 6.97 18.81
CA ILE A 543 -6.12 7.86 19.95
C ILE A 543 -6.63 7.29 21.27
N TRP A 544 -7.72 6.50 21.25
CA TRP A 544 -8.27 5.88 22.46
C TRP A 544 -7.39 4.74 23.00
N ILE A 545 -6.68 4.01 22.13
CA ILE A 545 -5.68 3.02 22.56
C ILE A 545 -4.47 3.72 23.17
N MET A 546 -4.03 4.84 22.58
CA MET A 546 -2.95 5.66 23.14
C MET A 546 -3.32 6.31 24.49
N VAL A 547 -4.57 6.76 24.67
CA VAL A 547 -5.08 7.24 25.97
C VAL A 547 -5.17 6.09 26.98
N GLY A 548 -5.68 4.92 26.58
CA GLY A 548 -5.74 3.72 27.41
C GLY A 548 -4.36 3.25 27.87
N TYR A 549 -3.36 3.32 26.99
CA TYR A 549 -1.94 3.09 27.32
C TYR A 549 -1.45 4.05 28.41
N VAL A 550 -1.66 5.36 28.27
CA VAL A 550 -1.23 6.35 29.27
C VAL A 550 -1.93 6.10 30.61
N ALA A 551 -3.24 5.83 30.60
CA ALA A 551 -3.99 5.50 31.82
C ALA A 551 -3.45 4.24 32.51
N PHE A 552 -3.26 3.14 31.78
CA PHE A 552 -2.67 1.90 32.30
C PHE A 552 -1.27 2.12 32.86
N HIS A 553 -0.42 2.86 32.13
CA HIS A 553 0.94 3.18 32.53
C HIS A 553 0.97 3.97 33.86
N VAL A 554 0.14 5.00 33.98
CA VAL A 554 0.03 5.82 35.21
C VAL A 554 -0.54 5.01 36.38
N ILE A 555 -1.62 4.24 36.17
CA ILE A 555 -2.22 3.39 37.21
C ILE A 555 -1.20 2.39 37.75
N MET A 556 -0.47 1.70 36.87
CA MET A 556 0.55 0.74 37.30
C MET A 556 1.73 1.42 38.00
N HIS A 557 2.14 2.62 37.57
CA HIS A 557 3.11 3.43 38.31
C HIS A 557 2.63 3.82 39.72
N LEU A 558 1.34 4.15 39.90
CA LEU A 558 0.75 4.40 41.22
C LEU A 558 0.73 3.13 42.07
N MET A 559 0.30 1.99 41.51
CA MET A 559 0.28 0.69 42.20
C MET A 559 1.68 0.25 42.65
N PHE A 560 2.70 0.36 41.80
CA PHE A 560 4.09 0.06 42.19
C PHE A 560 4.61 1.01 43.29
N SER A 561 4.20 2.28 43.27
CA SER A 561 4.60 3.26 44.29
C SER A 561 3.95 2.94 45.64
N VAL A 562 2.65 2.64 45.67
CA VAL A 562 1.92 2.20 46.89
C VAL A 562 2.50 0.89 47.44
N ALA A 563 2.78 -0.09 46.58
CA ALA A 563 3.42 -1.35 46.98
C ALA A 563 4.84 -1.13 47.53
N GLY A 564 5.57 -0.13 47.01
CA GLY A 564 6.85 0.34 47.55
C GLY A 564 6.69 0.87 48.98
N CYS A 565 5.82 1.85 49.19
CA CYS A 565 5.59 2.45 50.52
C CYS A 565 5.10 1.42 51.56
N ILE A 566 4.27 0.46 51.17
CA ILE A 566 3.85 -0.65 52.05
C ILE A 566 5.04 -1.54 52.42
N SER A 567 5.89 -1.90 51.45
CA SER A 567 7.10 -2.69 51.66
C SER A 567 8.08 -1.99 52.60
N GLU A 568 8.33 -0.70 52.40
CA GLU A 568 9.21 0.12 53.25
C GLU A 568 8.66 0.23 54.68
N ARG A 569 7.35 0.54 54.85
CA ARG A 569 6.71 0.64 56.16
C ARG A 569 6.77 -0.68 56.95
N GLN A 570 6.69 -1.83 56.27
CA GLN A 570 6.91 -3.14 56.90
C GLN A 570 8.39 -3.41 57.21
N SER A 571 9.31 -3.02 56.32
CA SER A 571 10.75 -3.17 56.57
C SER A 571 11.21 -2.39 57.81
N SER A 572 10.76 -1.14 57.97
CA SER A 572 11.06 -0.34 59.17
C SER A 572 10.46 -0.94 60.45
N LYS A 573 9.24 -1.49 60.37
CA LYS A 573 8.66 -2.26 61.51
C LYS A 573 9.49 -3.50 61.86
N ARG A 574 10.03 -4.21 60.86
CA ARG A 574 10.87 -5.40 61.07
C ARG A 574 12.21 -5.05 61.73
N ILE A 575 12.85 -3.95 61.31
CA ILE A 575 14.07 -3.44 61.96
C ILE A 575 13.78 -3.08 63.43
N ASN A 576 12.69 -2.38 63.70
CA ASN A 576 12.30 -1.94 65.05
C ASN A 576 11.74 -3.07 65.95
N SER A 577 11.61 -4.30 65.46
CA SER A 577 11.08 -5.45 66.23
C SER A 577 12.12 -6.54 66.51
N PHE A 578 13.39 -6.33 66.14
CA PHE A 578 14.49 -7.07 66.77
C PHE A 578 14.62 -6.59 68.23
N PRO A 579 14.52 -7.48 69.24
CA PRO A 579 14.76 -7.08 70.61
C PRO A 579 16.23 -6.66 70.78
N LEU A 580 16.45 -5.56 71.50
CA LEU A 580 17.77 -5.04 71.87
C LEU A 580 18.44 -5.94 72.94
N LYS A 581 18.73 -7.20 72.59
CA LYS A 581 19.56 -8.07 73.41
C LYS A 581 21.00 -7.98 72.94
N GLU A 582 21.86 -7.52 73.85
CA GLU A 582 23.32 -7.44 73.74
C GLU A 582 23.85 -6.49 72.64
N MET A 583 23.79 -5.18 72.95
CA MET A 583 24.86 -4.26 72.53
C MET A 583 26.18 -4.66 73.23
N SER A 584 26.87 -5.66 72.67
CA SER A 584 28.29 -5.87 72.93
C SER A 584 29.13 -5.07 71.92
N SER A 585 30.36 -4.71 72.28
CA SER A 585 31.15 -3.66 71.61
C SER A 585 31.75 -4.02 70.24
N SER A 586 31.35 -5.15 69.64
CA SER A 586 31.82 -5.59 68.32
C SER A 586 30.94 -5.05 67.19
N ARG A 587 31.51 -4.22 66.30
CA ARG A 587 30.90 -3.82 65.03
C ARG A 587 30.93 -4.97 64.00
N THR A 588 30.25 -6.07 64.30
CA THR A 588 29.98 -7.12 63.31
C THR A 588 29.09 -6.52 62.23
N PRO A 589 29.49 -6.51 60.94
CA PRO A 589 28.60 -6.05 59.88
C PRO A 589 27.39 -7.01 59.77
N LEU A 590 26.21 -6.48 59.42
CA LEU A 590 25.03 -7.31 59.14
C LEU A 590 25.41 -8.44 58.18
N SER A 591 24.88 -9.63 58.44
CA SER A 591 25.30 -10.84 57.77
C SER A 591 25.11 -10.74 56.25
N SER A 592 25.97 -11.43 55.50
CA SER A 592 25.83 -11.56 54.05
C SER A 592 24.52 -12.24 53.63
N ALA A 593 23.83 -12.92 54.55
CA ALA A 593 22.50 -13.47 54.37
C ALA A 593 21.39 -12.41 54.47
N GLU A 594 21.46 -11.47 55.41
CA GLU A 594 20.49 -10.38 55.55
C GLU A 594 20.52 -9.43 54.35
N ARG A 595 21.71 -9.14 53.81
CA ARG A 595 21.87 -8.40 52.54
C ARG A 595 21.27 -9.10 51.31
N ARG A 596 20.91 -10.38 51.41
CA ARG A 596 20.36 -11.20 50.31
C ARG A 596 18.85 -11.49 50.44
N GLN A 597 18.17 -11.02 51.49
CA GLN A 597 16.71 -11.13 51.53
C GLN A 597 16.05 -10.14 50.56
N GLU A 598 14.95 -10.56 49.94
CA GLU A 598 14.11 -9.65 49.15
C GLU A 598 13.26 -8.80 50.10
N ALA A 599 13.01 -7.54 49.73
CA ALA A 599 12.10 -6.68 50.50
C ALA A 599 10.67 -7.26 50.51
N PRO A 600 9.86 -7.04 51.57
CA PRO A 600 8.56 -7.70 51.74
C PRO A 600 7.59 -7.50 50.56
N HIS A 601 6.63 -8.42 50.42
CA HIS A 601 5.71 -8.50 49.27
C HIS A 601 6.40 -8.57 47.90
N ALA A 602 7.62 -9.11 47.81
CA ALA A 602 8.33 -9.30 46.54
C ALA A 602 7.53 -10.15 45.53
N CYS A 603 6.80 -11.18 45.97
CA CYS A 603 5.96 -12.00 45.10
C CYS A 603 4.83 -11.18 44.44
N PHE A 604 4.12 -10.35 45.21
CA PHE A 604 3.09 -9.45 44.69
C PHE A 604 3.66 -8.43 43.69
N ARG A 605 4.84 -7.85 43.97
CA ARG A 605 5.51 -6.94 43.02
C ARG A 605 5.96 -7.65 41.74
N LYS A 606 6.40 -8.91 41.81
CA LYS A 606 6.73 -9.75 40.64
C LYS A 606 5.48 -10.06 39.81
N PHE A 607 4.35 -10.37 40.45
CA PHE A 607 3.06 -10.56 39.78
C PHE A 607 2.59 -9.29 39.05
N LEU A 608 2.61 -8.13 39.72
CA LEU A 608 2.29 -6.85 39.10
C LEU A 608 3.21 -6.51 37.92
N LEU A 609 4.49 -6.89 37.99
CA LEU A 609 5.42 -6.72 36.86
C LEU A 609 5.08 -7.63 35.68
N ALA A 610 4.70 -8.88 35.92
CA ALA A 610 4.27 -9.79 34.86
C ALA A 610 3.01 -9.26 34.16
N LEU A 611 2.02 -8.79 34.94
CA LEU A 611 0.82 -8.13 34.42
C LEU A 611 1.15 -6.85 33.64
N TYR A 612 2.08 -6.03 34.14
CA TYR A 612 2.55 -4.83 33.45
C TYR A 612 3.21 -5.15 32.09
N ILE A 613 4.17 -6.08 32.08
CA ILE A 613 4.87 -6.49 30.86
C ILE A 613 3.89 -7.08 29.84
N PHE A 614 2.95 -7.92 30.27
CA PHE A 614 1.91 -8.47 29.40
C PHE A 614 1.03 -7.37 28.80
N GLY A 615 0.49 -6.46 29.62
CA GLY A 615 -0.33 -5.35 29.15
C GLY A 615 0.41 -4.41 28.19
N ILE A 616 1.66 -4.06 28.50
CA ILE A 616 2.51 -3.25 27.61
C ILE A 616 2.78 -3.97 26.29
N LEU A 617 3.06 -5.28 26.30
CA LEU A 617 3.30 -6.06 25.07
C LEU A 617 2.03 -6.15 24.21
N VAL A 618 0.88 -6.47 24.78
CA VAL A 618 -0.41 -6.54 24.06
C VAL A 618 -0.73 -5.20 23.39
N ILE A 619 -0.61 -4.10 24.14
CA ILE A 619 -0.82 -2.73 23.63
C ILE A 619 0.19 -2.40 22.52
N THR A 620 1.48 -2.67 22.74
CA THR A 620 2.54 -2.35 21.78
C THR A 620 2.37 -3.14 20.48
N ILE A 621 2.03 -4.43 20.57
CA ILE A 621 1.77 -5.28 19.39
C ILE A 621 0.53 -4.79 18.64
N ALA A 622 -0.58 -4.49 19.33
CA ALA A 622 -1.78 -3.96 18.69
C ALA A 622 -1.49 -2.64 17.94
N LEU A 623 -0.77 -1.71 18.58
CA LEU A 623 -0.36 -0.44 17.96
C LEU A 623 0.57 -0.65 16.75
N ILE A 624 1.52 -1.58 16.82
CA ILE A 624 2.40 -1.90 15.68
C ILE A 624 1.61 -2.52 14.51
N VAL A 625 0.73 -3.49 14.80
CA VAL A 625 -0.12 -4.13 13.77
C VAL A 625 -0.98 -3.10 13.07
N ILE A 626 -1.61 -2.18 13.82
CA ILE A 626 -2.42 -1.10 13.23
C ILE A 626 -1.56 -0.15 12.38
N ALA A 627 -0.38 0.26 12.84
CA ALA A 627 0.50 1.15 12.09
C ALA A 627 1.10 0.51 10.82
N VAL A 628 1.31 -0.81 10.80
CA VAL A 628 1.83 -1.54 9.63
C VAL A 628 0.72 -1.88 8.63
N LEU A 629 -0.51 -2.12 9.10
CA LEU A 629 -1.67 -2.43 8.25
C LEU A 629 -2.50 -1.19 7.85
N ALA A 630 -2.12 0.02 8.29
CA ALA A 630 -2.77 1.28 7.92
C ALA A 630 -2.72 1.51 6.39
N PRO A 631 -3.86 1.80 5.72
CA PRO A 631 -5.20 2.01 6.27
C PRO A 631 -5.94 0.68 6.55
N ILE A 632 -6.53 0.58 7.74
CA ILE A 632 -7.32 -0.60 8.15
C ILE A 632 -8.67 -0.65 7.43
N GLU A 633 -9.29 0.50 7.21
CA GLU A 633 -10.71 0.61 6.81
C GLU A 633 -10.94 0.18 5.35
N SER A 634 -9.94 0.35 4.49
CA SER A 634 -9.92 -0.19 3.11
C SER A 634 -9.38 -1.61 3.02
N ASN A 635 -8.88 -2.20 4.11
CA ASN A 635 -8.30 -3.54 4.10
C ASN A 635 -9.41 -4.59 4.22
N SER A 636 -9.83 -5.14 3.07
CA SER A 636 -10.96 -6.07 2.93
C SER A 636 -10.93 -7.26 3.89
N THR A 637 -9.75 -7.64 4.40
CA THR A 637 -9.57 -8.62 5.48
C THR A 637 -10.38 -8.27 6.73
N ILE A 638 -10.33 -7.01 7.16
CA ILE A 638 -10.95 -6.52 8.39
C ILE A 638 -12.42 -6.11 8.16
N THR A 639 -12.75 -5.53 7.00
CA THR A 639 -14.15 -5.23 6.62
C THR A 639 -15.01 -6.51 6.67
N ASN A 640 -14.47 -7.62 6.15
CA ASN A 640 -15.12 -8.94 6.25
C ASN A 640 -15.27 -9.45 7.70
N PHE A 641 -14.31 -9.16 8.58
CA PHE A 641 -14.39 -9.54 9.99
C PHE A 641 -15.44 -8.70 10.76
N GLN A 642 -15.56 -7.41 10.44
CA GLN A 642 -16.61 -6.54 10.96
C GLN A 642 -18.00 -6.99 10.47
N ASN A 643 -18.14 -7.35 9.20
CA ASN A 643 -19.37 -7.91 8.64
C ASN A 643 -19.73 -9.29 9.24
N TRP A 644 -18.74 -10.11 9.58
CA TRP A 644 -18.94 -11.36 10.31
C TRP A 644 -19.39 -11.14 11.77
N ILE A 645 -18.86 -10.12 12.44
CA ILE A 645 -19.32 -9.72 13.78
C ILE A 645 -20.73 -9.15 13.77
N SER A 646 -21.12 -8.37 12.74
CA SER A 646 -22.48 -7.80 12.67
C SER A 646 -23.54 -8.85 12.35
N THR A 647 -23.26 -9.76 11.42
CA THR A 647 -24.17 -10.89 11.11
C THR A 647 -24.35 -11.85 12.30
N ASN A 648 -23.29 -12.10 13.09
CA ASN A 648 -23.38 -12.90 14.33
C ASN A 648 -23.89 -12.11 15.56
N ARG A 649 -24.52 -10.95 15.37
CA ARG A 649 -25.26 -10.22 16.42
C ARG A 649 -26.78 -10.13 16.16
N SER A 650 -27.25 -10.74 15.08
CA SER A 650 -28.66 -10.76 14.65
C SER A 650 -29.23 -12.17 14.54
N GLY A 651 -28.73 -13.10 15.39
CA GLY A 651 -29.18 -14.49 15.53
C GLY A 651 -29.21 -14.89 16.99
#